data_AF-A0A1Y2VXF3-F1
#
_entry.id   AF-A0A1Y2VXF3-F1
#
_cell.length_a   1.000
_cell.length_b   1.000
_cell.length_c   1.000
_cell.angle_alpha   90.00
_cell.angle_beta   90.00
_cell.angle_gamma   90.00
#
_symmetry.space_group_name_H-M   'P 1'
#
loop_
_entity.id
_entity.type
_entity.pdbx_description
1 polymer ?
#
loop_
_entity_poly.entity_id
_entity_poly.type
_entity_poly.pdbx_seq_one_letter_code
_entity_poly.pdbx_strand_id
1 'polypeptide(L)'
;MVASIIAKAFVASLFFISGLTLPQEPSRGKHLRRDDPDLIQPVYQSLPLGSIKPRGWFKDELELEANGLAGSLFDFYRYVHDSMWIGGSSEYSNLHESAPYWFNGLVPLAFGLDDSRLKSQVYSFMDYVLKHQQADGWLGPETDPQNRGLWARCYFLIGLMQYAQADSSQTDRIVDAMHRYIQLAHSMLKDDFNGLIEKDGQDFDGDGFGAMRAHEMHIPLQWLYEQYPRNNSQIIWETMELMIEGGVQADSDWRTYWVKGVYPEVTYTPRDTPYKDLFNHGVNMAEGLRHPLAIYRMSHDEALKTQTRTAVDLLAQYHKSLAGTIIGDEFVTDLNPIRGAELCTAAELTFSMAYIHQYLGDNDLADWTELVAFNAVPGSIFPDWWSHQYVQQENQPWSRNLSVSPGMWVNVNSQGNVFGLEPNYPCCTVNHGQAYPKFLANSFTLTEDGGIAHTLLIPGSVTTSLGDNEVTIQADTNYPFGMSIKYSIEADSDFTFYIRIPGWADGSSTIVGPSGKSTQVSASSQGLQKIELGGGSSSVSVSFSTEPRVVTRANNTAAIYYGPLLYSLYIDANVTEVNPVAFSGDEMPIASTTTHTHDHHIEPEGIWNVAIDTSQIKMVQADVSTLSNPIWDLGAPPVELRVAAVEIDWPLEYDTAADPPLKPKITGRPFSARLVPFGSAKIHMAHLPVVQLAKVDLSS
;
A
#
# COMPACT_ATOMS: atom_id res chain seq x y z
N MET A 1 8.94 -12.20 75.37
CA MET A 1 9.23 -11.35 74.20
C MET A 1 9.55 -12.30 73.06
N VAL A 2 8.71 -12.34 72.00
CA VAL A 2 8.90 -12.92 70.63
C VAL A 2 9.53 -14.34 70.54
N ALA A 3 8.80 -15.45 70.28
CA ALA A 3 8.29 -16.00 68.98
C ALA A 3 9.42 -16.38 67.97
N SER A 4 9.43 -17.44 67.14
CA SER A 4 8.49 -18.51 66.67
C SER A 4 9.34 -19.75 66.21
N ILE A 5 9.06 -21.04 66.46
CA ILE A 5 8.10 -22.00 65.83
C ILE A 5 8.21 -22.02 64.27
N ILE A 6 8.74 -23.04 63.53
CA ILE A 6 8.39 -24.48 63.31
C ILE A 6 7.24 -24.66 62.26
N ALA A 7 7.23 -25.55 61.23
CA ALA A 7 7.98 -26.78 60.85
C ALA A 7 8.38 -26.81 59.32
N LYS A 8 9.12 -27.78 58.71
CA LYS A 8 8.85 -29.17 58.19
C LYS A 8 7.62 -29.38 57.28
N ALA A 9 7.55 -30.28 56.26
CA ALA A 9 8.51 -31.02 55.39
C ALA A 9 7.73 -31.95 54.40
N PHE A 10 8.42 -32.71 53.51
CA PHE A 10 7.94 -33.88 52.69
C PHE A 10 6.95 -33.60 51.51
N VAL A 11 6.88 -34.36 50.38
CA VAL A 11 7.80 -35.27 49.64
C VAL A 11 7.18 -35.73 48.28
N ALA A 12 7.98 -36.31 47.37
CA ALA A 12 7.63 -37.28 46.29
C ALA A 12 7.01 -36.84 44.93
N SER A 13 7.82 -37.06 43.87
CA SER A 13 7.60 -38.04 42.77
C SER A 13 7.05 -37.64 41.38
N LEU A 14 7.87 -37.97 40.36
CA LEU A 14 7.58 -38.32 38.94
C LEU A 14 6.66 -37.39 38.11
N PHE A 15 7.08 -36.89 36.94
CA PHE A 15 7.29 -37.68 35.73
C PHE A 15 8.33 -37.06 34.77
N PHE A 16 9.06 -37.90 34.03
CA PHE A 16 9.70 -37.49 32.78
C PHE A 16 8.66 -37.56 31.65
N ILE A 17 8.40 -36.44 30.98
CA ILE A 17 7.74 -36.43 29.66
C ILE A 17 8.53 -35.51 28.74
N SER A 18 8.80 -36.04 27.54
CA SER A 18 9.46 -35.37 26.43
C SER A 18 8.62 -34.20 25.88
N GLY A 19 9.17 -33.00 25.91
CA GLY A 19 8.71 -31.89 25.08
C GLY A 19 9.38 -31.95 23.71
N LEU A 20 8.80 -32.69 22.76
CA LEU A 20 9.10 -32.46 21.35
C LEU A 20 8.60 -31.06 20.99
N THR A 21 9.42 -30.28 20.30
CA THR A 21 8.92 -29.19 19.44
C THR A 21 8.12 -29.83 18.32
N LEU A 22 6.80 -29.94 18.52
CA LEU A 22 5.87 -30.21 17.44
C LEU A 22 5.96 -29.03 16.45
N PRO A 23 5.91 -29.26 15.13
CA PRO A 23 5.41 -28.25 14.23
C PRO A 23 4.02 -27.84 14.73
N GLN A 24 3.83 -26.55 14.95
CA GLN A 24 2.49 -26.02 15.19
C GLN A 24 1.72 -26.25 13.89
N GLU A 25 0.67 -27.09 13.89
CA GLU A 25 -0.18 -27.18 12.71
C GLU A 25 -0.71 -25.76 12.42
N PRO A 26 -0.63 -25.27 11.17
CA PRO A 26 -1.41 -24.09 10.80
C PRO A 26 -2.87 -24.37 11.18
N SER A 27 -3.59 -23.34 11.63
CA SER A 27 -4.98 -23.53 12.04
C SER A 27 -5.74 -24.18 10.89
N ARG A 28 -6.31 -25.37 11.12
CA ARG A 28 -7.17 -26.05 10.15
C ARG A 28 -8.44 -25.22 9.98
N GLY A 29 -8.33 -24.19 9.15
CA GLY A 29 -9.45 -23.44 8.63
C GLY A 29 -10.35 -24.42 7.93
N LYS A 30 -11.47 -24.77 8.59
CA LYS A 30 -12.62 -25.24 7.85
C LYS A 30 -13.01 -24.09 6.95
N HIS A 31 -12.60 -24.12 5.69
CA HIS A 31 -13.24 -23.30 4.66
C HIS A 31 -14.70 -23.78 4.61
N LEU A 32 -15.56 -23.03 5.30
CA LEU A 32 -16.90 -23.47 5.66
C LEU A 32 -17.74 -23.62 4.39
N ARG A 33 -18.55 -24.68 4.37
CA ARG A 33 -19.56 -24.85 3.33
C ARG A 33 -20.57 -23.70 3.42
N ARG A 34 -20.83 -23.09 2.26
CA ARG A 34 -22.04 -22.36 1.90
C ARG A 34 -23.29 -22.98 2.54
N ASP A 35 -24.18 -22.15 3.08
CA ASP A 35 -25.64 -22.36 3.18
C ASP A 35 -26.31 -21.24 4.05
N ASP A 36 -26.30 -19.98 3.56
CA ASP A 36 -27.29 -18.89 3.81
C ASP A 36 -27.22 -18.11 5.18
N PRO A 37 -27.29 -16.75 5.22
CA PRO A 37 -27.27 -15.75 4.15
C PRO A 37 -25.85 -15.19 3.96
N ASP A 38 -25.10 -15.80 3.04
CA ASP A 38 -23.67 -15.55 2.90
C ASP A 38 -23.36 -14.18 2.29
N LEU A 39 -22.32 -13.52 2.82
CA LEU A 39 -21.68 -12.39 2.13
C LEU A 39 -21.13 -12.85 0.79
N ILE A 40 -21.19 -12.02 -0.25
CA ILE A 40 -20.54 -12.36 -1.53
C ILE A 40 -19.04 -12.54 -1.30
N GLN A 41 -18.53 -13.68 -1.76
CA GLN A 41 -17.11 -14.00 -1.71
C GLN A 41 -16.39 -13.35 -2.90
N PRO A 42 -15.13 -12.89 -2.73
CA PRO A 42 -14.31 -12.49 -3.85
C PRO A 42 -13.98 -13.68 -4.77
N VAL A 43 -13.74 -13.39 -6.05
CA VAL A 43 -13.29 -14.34 -7.08
C VAL A 43 -11.90 -14.89 -6.74
N TYR A 44 -11.07 -14.05 -6.12
CA TYR A 44 -9.78 -14.43 -5.54
C TYR A 44 -9.79 -14.17 -4.03
N GLN A 45 -9.74 -15.23 -3.21
CA GLN A 45 -9.78 -15.08 -1.75
C GLN A 45 -8.37 -14.92 -1.17
N SER A 46 -8.21 -13.96 -0.25
CA SER A 46 -6.98 -13.81 0.54
C SER A 46 -6.68 -15.07 1.35
N LEU A 47 -5.40 -15.39 1.46
CA LEU A 47 -4.90 -16.38 2.41
C LEU A 47 -4.77 -15.75 3.81
N PRO A 48 -4.75 -16.55 4.89
CA PRO A 48 -4.45 -16.03 6.23
C PRO A 48 -3.11 -15.29 6.26
N LEU A 49 -3.06 -14.16 6.97
CA LEU A 49 -1.84 -13.36 7.07
C LEU A 49 -0.68 -14.20 7.64
N GLY A 50 0.52 -14.07 7.04
CA GLY A 50 1.70 -14.83 7.41
C GLY A 50 1.84 -16.19 6.71
N SER A 51 0.82 -16.67 5.99
CA SER A 51 0.95 -17.85 5.10
C SER A 51 1.84 -17.58 3.88
N ILE A 52 2.01 -16.30 3.52
CA ILE A 52 2.92 -15.84 2.47
C ILE A 52 4.15 -15.20 3.11
N LYS A 53 5.34 -15.58 2.63
CA LYS A 53 6.65 -15.08 3.07
C LYS A 53 7.41 -14.46 1.89
N PRO A 54 8.12 -13.34 2.08
CA PRO A 54 8.87 -12.72 1.00
C PRO A 54 10.17 -13.48 0.74
N ARG A 55 10.73 -13.34 -0.47
CA ARG A 55 12.04 -13.89 -0.86
C ARG A 55 12.81 -12.85 -1.68
N GLY A 56 14.08 -13.13 -1.98
CA GLY A 56 14.91 -12.31 -2.86
C GLY A 56 14.90 -10.82 -2.49
N TRP A 57 14.96 -9.95 -3.49
CA TRP A 57 14.98 -8.50 -3.29
C TRP A 57 13.75 -7.95 -2.55
N PHE A 58 12.58 -8.59 -2.67
CA PHE A 58 11.38 -8.11 -1.97
C PHE A 58 11.43 -8.41 -0.47
N LYS A 59 12.16 -9.46 -0.06
CA LYS A 59 12.51 -9.68 1.35
C LYS A 59 13.53 -8.64 1.81
N ASP A 60 14.54 -8.35 0.99
CA ASP A 60 15.56 -7.34 1.31
C ASP A 60 14.92 -5.96 1.58
N GLU A 61 13.99 -5.51 0.72
CA GLU A 61 13.28 -4.24 0.90
C GLU A 61 12.36 -4.23 2.13
N LEU A 62 11.65 -5.33 2.42
CA LEU A 62 10.87 -5.43 3.67
C LEU A 62 11.80 -5.43 4.90
N GLU A 63 12.99 -6.03 4.83
CA GLU A 63 13.98 -5.97 5.91
C GLU A 63 14.58 -4.56 6.07
N LEU A 64 14.68 -3.76 5.00
CA LEU A 64 14.99 -2.33 5.10
C LEU A 64 13.83 -1.57 5.77
N GLU A 65 12.59 -1.76 5.33
CA GLU A 65 11.39 -1.15 5.95
C GLU A 65 11.28 -1.46 7.45
N ALA A 66 11.56 -2.71 7.83
CA ALA A 66 11.55 -3.17 9.21
C ALA A 66 12.66 -2.51 10.06
N ASN A 67 13.84 -2.29 9.51
CA ASN A 67 14.97 -1.67 10.21
C ASN A 67 15.06 -0.13 10.01
N GLY A 68 14.21 0.41 9.14
CA GLY A 68 14.04 1.82 8.83
C GLY A 68 12.98 2.49 9.70
N LEU A 69 12.32 3.50 9.12
CA LEU A 69 11.39 4.38 9.80
C LEU A 69 10.19 3.62 10.39
N ALA A 70 9.40 2.93 9.54
CA ALA A 70 8.16 2.24 9.93
C ALA A 70 8.35 1.27 11.10
N GLY A 71 9.35 0.38 11.02
CA GLY A 71 9.64 -0.59 12.07
C GLY A 71 10.35 -0.02 13.31
N SER A 72 10.73 1.27 13.30
CA SER A 72 11.40 1.93 14.43
C SER A 72 10.52 2.96 15.15
N LEU A 73 9.34 3.33 14.60
CA LEU A 73 8.48 4.38 15.19
C LEU A 73 8.12 4.12 16.67
N PHE A 74 7.88 2.86 17.05
CA PHE A 74 7.56 2.47 18.42
C PHE A 74 8.69 2.70 19.43
N ASP A 75 9.94 2.81 18.95
CA ASP A 75 11.12 2.96 19.78
C ASP A 75 11.48 4.44 20.04
N PHE A 76 10.93 5.38 19.26
CA PHE A 76 11.24 6.82 19.40
C PHE A 76 10.14 7.82 18.99
N TYR A 77 9.34 7.54 17.95
CA TYR A 77 8.49 8.57 17.34
C TYR A 77 7.29 8.89 18.22
N ARG A 78 7.15 10.17 18.62
CA ARG A 78 6.24 10.58 19.71
C ARG A 78 4.79 10.10 19.55
N TYR A 79 4.23 10.14 18.35
CA TYR A 79 2.84 9.74 18.10
C TYR A 79 2.60 8.21 18.06
N VAL A 80 3.66 7.41 18.22
CA VAL A 80 3.58 5.95 18.39
C VAL A 80 4.14 5.55 19.77
N HIS A 81 5.38 5.94 20.09
CA HIS A 81 6.08 5.63 21.34
C HIS A 81 5.46 6.26 22.60
N ASP A 82 4.95 7.50 22.52
CA ASP A 82 4.19 8.17 23.59
C ASP A 82 2.70 8.33 23.19
N SER A 83 2.17 7.42 22.38
CA SER A 83 0.78 7.52 21.92
C SER A 83 -0.21 7.41 23.07
N MET A 84 -1.26 8.23 23.02
CA MET A 84 -2.41 8.14 23.93
C MET A 84 -3.06 6.74 23.96
N TRP A 85 -2.92 5.96 22.88
CA TRP A 85 -3.38 4.56 22.81
C TRP A 85 -2.69 3.61 23.80
N ILE A 86 -1.46 3.94 24.21
CA ILE A 86 -0.66 3.17 25.19
C ILE A 86 -0.46 3.93 26.50
N GLY A 87 -1.32 4.90 26.79
CA GLY A 87 -1.30 5.69 28.02
C GLY A 87 -0.25 6.81 28.04
N GLY A 88 0.35 7.12 26.89
CA GLY A 88 1.18 8.31 26.70
C GLY A 88 0.35 9.59 26.54
N SER A 89 1.02 10.67 26.14
CA SER A 89 0.44 12.02 26.08
C SER A 89 0.43 12.65 24.68
N SER A 90 0.96 11.96 23.68
CA SER A 90 1.21 12.50 22.35
C SER A 90 0.18 12.03 21.32
N GLU A 91 -0.40 12.98 20.59
CA GLU A 91 -1.20 12.79 19.38
C GLU A 91 -1.13 14.07 18.53
N TYR A 92 -1.30 14.00 17.19
CA TYR A 92 -1.27 15.20 16.33
C TYR A 92 -2.65 15.75 15.97
N SER A 93 -3.72 14.97 16.13
CA SER A 93 -5.10 15.34 15.81
C SER A 93 -6.12 14.70 16.76
N ASN A 94 -7.31 15.31 16.87
CA ASN A 94 -8.47 14.76 17.60
C ASN A 94 -8.97 13.41 17.05
N LEU A 95 -8.58 13.05 15.82
CA LEU A 95 -8.87 11.76 15.19
C LEU A 95 -8.26 10.56 15.94
N HIS A 96 -7.17 10.76 16.68
CA HIS A 96 -6.41 9.72 17.39
C HIS A 96 -5.91 8.57 16.47
N GLU A 97 -5.52 8.88 15.24
CA GLU A 97 -5.29 7.87 14.19
C GLU A 97 -3.84 7.37 14.07
N SER A 98 -2.85 8.06 14.64
CA SER A 98 -1.41 7.78 14.46
C SER A 98 -1.02 6.33 14.70
N ALA A 99 -1.21 5.86 15.93
CA ALA A 99 -0.78 4.53 16.33
C ALA A 99 -1.66 3.40 15.73
N PRO A 100 -2.98 3.58 15.52
CA PRO A 100 -3.78 2.65 14.73
C PRO A 100 -3.32 2.47 13.28
N TYR A 101 -2.93 3.53 12.56
CA TYR A 101 -2.32 3.39 11.23
C TYR A 101 -1.01 2.59 11.28
N TRP A 102 -0.11 2.98 12.19
CA TRP A 102 1.15 2.26 12.40
C TRP A 102 0.90 0.77 12.73
N PHE A 103 -0.06 0.45 13.60
CA PHE A 103 -0.39 -0.94 13.95
C PHE A 103 -1.00 -1.71 12.76
N ASN A 104 -1.89 -1.07 11.97
CA ASN A 104 -2.48 -1.62 10.75
C ASN A 104 -1.43 -1.98 9.69
N GLY A 105 -0.36 -1.19 9.55
CA GLY A 105 0.77 -1.46 8.67
C GLY A 105 1.83 -2.43 9.25
N LEU A 106 2.17 -2.30 10.54
CA LEU A 106 3.26 -3.07 11.13
C LEU A 106 2.89 -4.53 11.41
N VAL A 107 1.61 -4.85 11.64
CA VAL A 107 1.15 -6.24 11.80
C VAL A 107 1.50 -7.09 10.56
N PRO A 108 1.11 -6.74 9.32
CA PRO A 108 1.51 -7.51 8.15
C PRO A 108 3.03 -7.52 7.91
N LEU A 109 3.79 -6.46 8.26
CA LEU A 109 5.25 -6.48 8.16
C LEU A 109 5.88 -7.52 9.11
N ALA A 110 5.48 -7.47 10.38
CA ALA A 110 5.97 -8.34 11.45
C ALA A 110 5.68 -9.83 11.17
N PHE A 111 4.48 -10.17 10.71
CA PHE A 111 4.09 -11.54 10.41
C PHE A 111 4.53 -12.01 9.01
N GLY A 112 4.70 -11.10 8.05
CA GLY A 112 5.28 -11.38 6.73
C GLY A 112 6.75 -11.77 6.82
N LEU A 113 7.57 -10.99 7.51
CA LEU A 113 9.00 -11.27 7.72
C LEU A 113 9.28 -12.37 8.75
N ASP A 114 8.33 -12.66 9.64
CA ASP A 114 8.57 -13.44 10.87
C ASP A 114 9.51 -12.72 11.88
N ASP A 115 9.54 -11.38 11.84
CA ASP A 115 10.45 -10.59 12.68
C ASP A 115 9.99 -10.57 14.16
N SER A 116 10.87 -11.03 15.04
CA SER A 116 10.58 -11.15 16.48
C SER A 116 10.53 -9.82 17.24
N ARG A 117 11.23 -8.77 16.77
CA ARG A 117 11.20 -7.43 17.37
C ARG A 117 9.89 -6.74 17.03
N LEU A 118 9.51 -6.72 15.75
CA LEU A 118 8.26 -6.12 15.31
C LEU A 118 7.05 -6.86 15.91
N LYS A 119 7.07 -8.20 15.96
CA LYS A 119 6.05 -8.99 16.67
C LYS A 119 5.93 -8.60 18.14
N SER A 120 7.04 -8.36 18.82
CA SER A 120 7.05 -7.88 20.21
C SER A 120 6.46 -6.47 20.36
N GLN A 121 6.72 -5.56 19.42
CA GLN A 121 6.14 -4.21 19.40
C GLN A 121 4.62 -4.27 19.16
N VAL A 122 4.14 -4.94 18.10
CA VAL A 122 2.70 -5.05 17.81
C VAL A 122 1.95 -5.82 18.90
N TYR A 123 2.55 -6.86 19.49
CA TYR A 123 1.99 -7.53 20.65
C TYR A 123 1.87 -6.59 21.85
N SER A 124 2.91 -5.80 22.15
CA SER A 124 2.88 -4.90 23.31
C SER A 124 1.82 -3.81 23.18
N PHE A 125 1.67 -3.23 21.97
CA PHE A 125 0.61 -2.28 21.66
C PHE A 125 -0.78 -2.92 21.82
N MET A 126 -1.04 -4.03 21.13
CA MET A 126 -2.30 -4.77 21.23
C MET A 126 -2.61 -5.18 22.67
N ASP A 127 -1.65 -5.76 23.38
CA ASP A 127 -1.80 -6.26 24.74
C ASP A 127 -2.19 -5.14 25.71
N TYR A 128 -1.59 -3.95 25.55
CA TYR A 128 -1.99 -2.76 26.30
C TYR A 128 -3.43 -2.37 25.99
N VAL A 129 -3.78 -2.12 24.72
CA VAL A 129 -5.12 -1.63 24.34
C VAL A 129 -6.21 -2.63 24.77
N LEU A 130 -5.97 -3.93 24.60
CA LEU A 130 -6.92 -4.97 25.00
C LEU A 130 -7.03 -5.15 26.53
N LYS A 131 -5.99 -4.81 27.31
CA LYS A 131 -6.04 -4.81 28.78
C LYS A 131 -6.75 -3.58 29.36
N HIS A 132 -6.72 -2.46 28.63
CA HIS A 132 -7.32 -1.19 29.02
C HIS A 132 -8.64 -0.89 28.30
N GLN A 133 -9.23 -1.88 27.62
CA GLN A 133 -10.59 -1.76 27.08
C GLN A 133 -11.55 -1.42 28.22
N GLN A 134 -12.34 -0.37 28.02
CA GLN A 134 -13.24 0.15 29.06
C GLN A 134 -14.37 -0.85 29.36
N ALA A 135 -15.00 -0.68 30.52
CA ALA A 135 -16.03 -1.59 31.03
C ALA A 135 -17.29 -1.69 30.15
N ASP A 136 -17.54 -0.69 29.30
CA ASP A 136 -18.62 -0.65 28.30
C ASP A 136 -18.21 -1.20 26.93
N GLY A 137 -16.92 -1.49 26.72
CA GLY A 137 -16.37 -2.00 25.47
C GLY A 137 -15.51 -1.02 24.67
N TRP A 138 -15.35 0.25 25.09
CA TRP A 138 -14.53 1.22 24.35
C TRP A 138 -13.06 0.80 24.26
N LEU A 139 -12.50 0.90 23.04
CA LEU A 139 -11.09 0.58 22.73
C LEU A 139 -10.30 1.87 22.46
N GLY A 140 -9.05 1.89 22.87
CA GLY A 140 -8.14 3.04 22.65
C GLY A 140 -8.31 4.16 23.69
N PRO A 141 -7.79 5.37 23.42
CA PRO A 141 -7.80 6.48 24.36
C PRO A 141 -9.23 6.96 24.67
N GLU A 142 -9.41 7.45 25.88
CA GLU A 142 -10.64 8.06 26.38
C GLU A 142 -10.27 9.42 27.00
N THR A 143 -10.77 10.51 26.40
CA THR A 143 -10.61 11.88 26.90
C THR A 143 -11.89 12.33 27.63
N ASP A 144 -13.01 12.28 26.91
CA ASP A 144 -14.39 12.43 27.39
C ASP A 144 -15.26 11.44 26.59
N PRO A 145 -16.16 10.65 27.22
CA PRO A 145 -17.11 9.80 26.50
C PRO A 145 -17.97 10.51 25.44
N GLN A 146 -18.10 11.84 25.50
CA GLN A 146 -18.75 12.64 24.45
C GLN A 146 -17.89 12.77 23.18
N ASN A 147 -16.57 12.62 23.25
CA ASN A 147 -15.62 12.80 22.14
C ASN A 147 -15.12 11.45 21.58
N ARG A 148 -16.00 10.45 21.56
CA ARG A 148 -15.68 9.10 21.09
C ARG A 148 -15.83 8.94 19.58
N GLY A 149 -14.79 9.26 18.83
CA GLY A 149 -14.72 9.01 17.38
C GLY A 149 -14.47 7.53 17.02
N LEU A 150 -15.34 6.94 16.20
CA LEU A 150 -15.21 5.56 15.71
C LEU A 150 -14.07 5.39 14.69
N TRP A 151 -13.62 6.50 14.08
CA TRP A 151 -12.71 6.53 12.92
C TRP A 151 -11.44 5.70 13.10
N ALA A 152 -10.54 6.10 14.01
CA ALA A 152 -9.27 5.42 14.23
C ALA A 152 -9.41 3.95 14.71
N ARG A 153 -10.61 3.57 15.20
CA ARG A 153 -10.90 2.18 15.59
C ARG A 153 -11.10 1.28 14.37
N CYS A 154 -11.47 1.81 13.20
CA CYS A 154 -11.49 1.06 11.93
C CYS A 154 -10.13 0.38 11.69
N TYR A 155 -9.04 1.15 11.65
CA TYR A 155 -7.69 0.61 11.42
C TYR A 155 -7.19 -0.27 12.57
N PHE A 156 -7.50 0.07 13.83
CA PHE A 156 -7.15 -0.81 14.94
C PHE A 156 -7.83 -2.18 14.81
N LEU A 157 -9.10 -2.23 14.40
CA LEU A 157 -9.84 -3.48 14.16
C LEU A 157 -9.32 -4.24 12.92
N ILE A 158 -8.88 -3.54 11.85
CA ILE A 158 -8.20 -4.16 10.71
C ILE A 158 -6.86 -4.78 11.17
N GLY A 159 -6.09 -4.08 12.01
CA GLY A 159 -4.88 -4.62 12.64
C GLY A 159 -5.16 -5.84 13.54
N LEU A 160 -6.24 -5.81 14.33
CA LEU A 160 -6.68 -6.94 15.15
C LEU A 160 -7.11 -8.16 14.32
N MET A 161 -7.87 -7.95 13.25
CA MET A 161 -8.24 -9.00 12.29
C MET A 161 -6.98 -9.66 11.71
N GLN A 162 -6.05 -8.85 11.20
CA GLN A 162 -4.77 -9.31 10.67
C GLN A 162 -3.97 -10.10 11.72
N TYR A 163 -3.87 -9.60 12.96
CA TYR A 163 -3.18 -10.29 14.05
C TYR A 163 -3.84 -11.64 14.35
N ALA A 164 -5.17 -11.70 14.47
CA ALA A 164 -5.92 -12.92 14.75
C ALA A 164 -5.85 -13.97 13.64
N GLN A 165 -5.61 -13.56 12.39
CA GLN A 165 -5.33 -14.46 11.27
C GLN A 165 -3.91 -15.04 11.33
N ALA A 166 -2.93 -14.25 11.79
CA ALA A 166 -1.51 -14.64 11.80
C ALA A 166 -1.04 -15.34 13.09
N ASP A 167 -1.70 -15.11 14.23
CA ASP A 167 -1.46 -15.77 15.51
C ASP A 167 -2.77 -16.28 16.12
N SER A 168 -3.04 -17.55 15.86
CA SER A 168 -4.23 -18.24 16.36
C SER A 168 -4.30 -18.38 17.88
N SER A 169 -3.22 -18.10 18.62
CA SER A 169 -3.22 -18.11 20.09
C SER A 169 -3.95 -16.90 20.68
N GLN A 170 -4.06 -15.80 19.92
CA GLN A 170 -4.72 -14.57 20.37
C GLN A 170 -6.16 -14.42 19.85
N THR A 171 -6.59 -15.26 18.91
CA THR A 171 -7.91 -15.14 18.24
C THR A 171 -9.07 -14.96 19.22
N ASP A 172 -9.25 -15.85 20.19
CA ASP A 172 -10.38 -15.77 21.13
C ASP A 172 -10.37 -14.47 21.95
N ARG A 173 -9.18 -14.01 22.39
CA ARG A 173 -9.00 -12.76 23.15
C ARG A 173 -9.31 -11.53 22.31
N ILE A 174 -8.86 -11.53 21.05
CA ILE A 174 -9.10 -10.45 20.09
C ILE A 174 -10.59 -10.38 19.77
N VAL A 175 -11.19 -11.50 19.38
CA VAL A 175 -12.61 -11.64 19.06
C VAL A 175 -13.47 -11.25 20.27
N ASP A 176 -13.13 -11.67 21.50
CA ASP A 176 -13.78 -11.22 22.74
C ASP A 176 -13.84 -9.69 22.87
N ALA A 177 -12.74 -9.00 22.57
CA ALA A 177 -12.66 -7.55 22.67
C ALA A 177 -13.44 -6.86 21.54
N MET A 178 -13.35 -7.37 20.31
CA MET A 178 -14.13 -6.89 19.16
C MET A 178 -15.64 -7.03 19.42
N HIS A 179 -16.09 -8.14 20.04
CA HIS A 179 -17.50 -8.33 20.38
C HIS A 179 -18.01 -7.41 21.49
N ARG A 180 -17.16 -6.97 22.43
CA ARG A 180 -17.53 -5.92 23.39
C ARG A 180 -17.60 -4.55 22.72
N TYR A 181 -16.62 -4.22 21.89
CA TYR A 181 -16.59 -2.95 21.16
C TYR A 181 -17.78 -2.82 20.20
N ILE A 182 -18.13 -3.86 19.45
CA ILE A 182 -19.22 -3.77 18.46
C ILE A 182 -20.59 -3.57 19.10
N GLN A 183 -20.82 -4.08 20.32
CA GLN A 183 -22.04 -3.82 21.08
C GLN A 183 -22.16 -2.34 21.48
N LEU A 184 -21.03 -1.72 21.88
CA LEU A 184 -20.98 -0.28 22.16
C LEU A 184 -21.16 0.55 20.88
N ALA A 185 -20.37 0.29 19.84
CA ALA A 185 -20.41 1.02 18.58
C ALA A 185 -21.81 0.95 17.91
N HIS A 186 -22.45 -0.23 17.91
CA HIS A 186 -23.84 -0.39 17.48
C HIS A 186 -24.81 0.49 18.26
N SER A 187 -24.67 0.54 19.59
CA SER A 187 -25.53 1.38 20.44
C SER A 187 -25.32 2.88 20.21
N MET A 188 -24.08 3.32 19.98
CA MET A 188 -23.75 4.70 19.63
C MET A 188 -24.31 5.08 18.25
N LEU A 189 -24.16 4.20 17.27
CA LEU A 189 -24.68 4.44 15.91
C LEU A 189 -26.21 4.52 15.87
N LYS A 190 -26.91 3.72 16.68
CA LYS A 190 -28.37 3.82 16.84
C LYS A 190 -28.82 5.09 17.57
N ASP A 191 -27.95 5.73 18.33
CA ASP A 191 -28.18 7.01 19.00
C ASP A 191 -27.76 8.17 18.07
N ASP A 192 -28.50 8.34 16.97
CA ASP A 192 -28.30 9.37 15.94
C ASP A 192 -26.86 9.43 15.37
N PHE A 193 -26.27 8.26 15.09
CA PHE A 193 -24.93 8.12 14.49
C PHE A 193 -23.80 8.72 15.35
N ASN A 194 -23.95 8.70 16.68
CA ASN A 194 -22.95 9.20 17.62
C ASN A 194 -21.58 8.50 17.41
N GLY A 195 -20.50 9.28 17.44
CA GLY A 195 -19.13 8.85 17.13
C GLY A 195 -18.80 8.66 15.65
N LEU A 196 -19.79 8.80 14.75
CA LEU A 196 -19.59 8.84 13.29
C LEU A 196 -19.90 10.22 12.69
N ILE A 197 -20.92 10.90 13.22
CA ILE A 197 -21.28 12.27 12.84
C ILE A 197 -21.12 13.15 14.08
N GLU A 198 -20.21 14.12 14.03
CA GLU A 198 -19.99 15.07 15.13
C GLU A 198 -21.22 15.96 15.35
N LYS A 199 -21.53 16.24 16.62
CA LYS A 199 -22.66 17.08 17.06
C LYS A 199 -22.16 18.28 17.87
N ASP A 200 -23.00 19.32 17.99
CA ASP A 200 -22.70 20.54 18.76
C ASP A 200 -22.10 20.24 20.16
N GLY A 201 -20.82 20.60 20.35
CA GLY A 201 -20.10 20.45 21.61
C GLY A 201 -19.25 19.19 21.73
N GLN A 202 -19.24 18.32 20.72
CA GLN A 202 -18.26 17.25 20.55
C GLN A 202 -17.01 17.75 19.81
N ASP A 203 -15.91 17.02 19.93
CA ASP A 203 -14.63 17.27 19.24
C ASP A 203 -13.90 15.93 19.05
N PHE A 204 -14.11 15.29 17.90
CA PHE A 204 -13.49 14.00 17.55
C PHE A 204 -13.23 13.79 16.05
N ASP A 205 -13.98 14.44 15.16
CA ASP A 205 -13.88 14.31 13.68
C ASP A 205 -14.63 15.47 12.98
N GLY A 206 -14.25 16.71 13.31
CA GLY A 206 -14.95 17.91 12.84
C GLY A 206 -14.94 18.11 11.31
N ASP A 207 -14.03 17.47 10.59
CA ASP A 207 -14.00 17.46 9.13
C ASP A 207 -14.91 16.35 8.53
N GLY A 208 -15.05 15.21 9.22
CA GLY A 208 -15.92 14.09 8.81
C GLY A 208 -15.21 12.94 8.08
N PHE A 209 -13.94 12.68 8.38
CA PHE A 209 -13.14 11.59 7.79
C PHE A 209 -13.74 10.20 8.06
N GLY A 210 -14.22 9.95 9.29
CA GLY A 210 -14.86 8.69 9.68
C GLY A 210 -16.12 8.40 8.89
N ALA A 211 -16.95 9.43 8.64
CA ALA A 211 -18.13 9.31 7.78
C ALA A 211 -17.75 9.07 6.31
N MET A 212 -16.71 9.76 5.81
CA MET A 212 -16.19 9.58 4.45
C MET A 212 -15.61 8.18 4.20
N ARG A 213 -15.07 7.55 5.25
CA ARG A 213 -14.37 6.26 5.17
C ARG A 213 -15.09 5.15 5.95
N ALA A 214 -16.40 5.30 6.17
CA ALA A 214 -17.23 4.40 6.97
C ALA A 214 -17.22 2.92 6.52
N HIS A 215 -16.91 2.67 5.25
CA HIS A 215 -16.77 1.34 4.67
C HIS A 215 -15.52 0.58 5.15
N GLU A 216 -14.48 1.26 5.68
CA GLU A 216 -13.30 0.60 6.25
C GLU A 216 -13.67 -0.30 7.44
N MET A 217 -14.69 0.10 8.22
CA MET A 217 -15.25 -0.72 9.30
C MET A 217 -15.85 -2.05 8.79
N HIS A 218 -16.23 -2.15 7.51
CA HIS A 218 -16.78 -3.40 6.97
C HIS A 218 -15.72 -4.50 6.89
N ILE A 219 -14.46 -4.17 6.56
CA ILE A 219 -13.39 -5.17 6.38
C ILE A 219 -13.26 -6.11 7.61
N PRO A 220 -13.04 -5.59 8.84
CA PRO A 220 -12.93 -6.44 10.03
C PRO A 220 -14.28 -7.00 10.51
N LEU A 221 -15.40 -6.32 10.25
CA LEU A 221 -16.73 -6.80 10.66
C LEU A 221 -17.26 -7.92 9.78
N GLN A 222 -16.96 -7.91 8.48
CA GLN A 222 -17.30 -8.99 7.56
C GLN A 222 -16.51 -10.26 7.93
N TRP A 223 -15.21 -10.13 8.20
CA TRP A 223 -14.41 -11.24 8.77
C TRP A 223 -14.99 -11.75 10.10
N LEU A 224 -15.37 -10.86 11.01
CA LEU A 224 -15.98 -11.24 12.29
C LEU A 224 -17.32 -11.96 12.09
N TYR A 225 -18.14 -11.51 11.15
CA TYR A 225 -19.43 -12.11 10.78
C TYR A 225 -19.26 -13.52 10.18
N GLU A 226 -18.31 -13.70 9.28
CA GLU A 226 -18.10 -14.97 8.56
C GLU A 226 -17.41 -16.03 9.44
N GLN A 227 -16.41 -15.61 10.23
CA GLN A 227 -15.52 -16.55 10.93
C GLN A 227 -15.89 -16.71 12.41
N TYR A 228 -16.37 -15.65 13.07
CA TYR A 228 -16.62 -15.65 14.52
C TYR A 228 -17.91 -14.92 14.93
N PRO A 229 -19.08 -15.15 14.30
CA PRO A 229 -20.30 -14.35 14.53
C PRO A 229 -20.86 -14.43 15.96
N ARG A 230 -20.58 -15.54 16.67
CA ARG A 230 -21.12 -15.88 17.99
C ARG A 230 -22.65 -15.72 18.02
N ASN A 231 -23.19 -14.97 18.99
CA ASN A 231 -24.60 -14.58 19.08
C ASN A 231 -24.85 -13.12 18.66
N ASN A 232 -23.87 -12.47 18.02
CA ASN A 232 -23.94 -11.06 17.63
C ASN A 232 -24.14 -10.85 16.11
N SER A 233 -24.44 -11.88 15.31
CA SER A 233 -24.54 -11.76 13.83
C SER A 233 -25.40 -10.59 13.38
N GLN A 234 -26.58 -10.39 14.01
CA GLN A 234 -27.46 -9.27 13.73
C GLN A 234 -26.85 -7.92 14.12
N ILE A 235 -26.16 -7.83 15.27
CA ILE A 235 -25.50 -6.59 15.73
C ILE A 235 -24.36 -6.20 14.77
N ILE A 236 -23.57 -7.18 14.33
CA ILE A 236 -22.47 -6.96 13.38
C ILE A 236 -23.03 -6.48 12.04
N TRP A 237 -24.07 -7.14 11.52
CA TRP A 237 -24.73 -6.76 10.28
C TRP A 237 -25.36 -5.36 10.34
N GLU A 238 -26.20 -5.09 11.35
CA GLU A 238 -26.82 -3.77 11.56
C GLU A 238 -25.77 -2.67 11.76
N THR A 239 -24.61 -2.97 12.35
CA THR A 239 -23.53 -1.96 12.45
C THR A 239 -22.95 -1.60 11.10
N MET A 240 -22.73 -2.56 10.20
CA MET A 240 -22.25 -2.28 8.86
C MET A 240 -23.28 -1.43 8.09
N GLU A 241 -24.57 -1.75 8.18
CA GLU A 241 -25.65 -0.94 7.61
C GLU A 241 -25.64 0.49 8.16
N LEU A 242 -25.61 0.65 9.50
CA LEU A 242 -25.62 1.96 10.16
C LEU A 242 -24.37 2.81 9.85
N MET A 243 -23.21 2.20 9.62
CA MET A 243 -22.00 2.93 9.18
C MET A 243 -22.22 3.55 7.79
N ILE A 244 -22.87 2.83 6.85
CA ILE A 244 -23.20 3.38 5.53
C ILE A 244 -24.33 4.40 5.62
N GLU A 245 -25.37 4.14 6.41
CA GLU A 245 -26.48 5.09 6.62
C GLU A 245 -26.00 6.41 7.22
N GLY A 246 -25.11 6.37 8.21
CA GLY A 246 -24.49 7.57 8.78
C GLY A 246 -23.58 8.30 7.80
N GLY A 247 -22.80 7.57 6.99
CA GLY A 247 -22.03 8.14 5.89
C GLY A 247 -22.92 8.86 4.86
N VAL A 248 -24.08 8.29 4.52
CA VAL A 248 -25.10 8.91 3.66
C VAL A 248 -25.69 10.16 4.33
N GLN A 249 -26.02 10.11 5.62
CA GLN A 249 -26.56 11.26 6.37
C GLN A 249 -25.54 12.41 6.53
N ALA A 250 -24.24 12.11 6.45
CA ALA A 250 -23.15 13.10 6.40
C ALA A 250 -22.80 13.58 4.97
N ASP A 251 -23.66 13.33 3.98
CA ASP A 251 -23.45 13.63 2.56
C ASP A 251 -22.14 13.02 1.99
N SER A 252 -21.74 11.85 2.48
CA SER A 252 -20.45 11.20 2.17
C SER A 252 -20.61 9.82 1.48
N ASP A 253 -21.67 9.67 0.69
CA ASP A 253 -21.92 8.48 -0.13
C ASP A 253 -21.15 8.50 -1.46
N TRP A 254 -20.07 7.72 -1.54
CA TRP A 254 -19.25 7.54 -2.74
C TRP A 254 -20.04 7.05 -3.97
N ARG A 255 -21.18 6.37 -3.79
CA ARG A 255 -22.05 5.93 -4.89
C ARG A 255 -22.71 7.09 -5.62
N THR A 256 -22.76 8.28 -5.01
CA THR A 256 -23.24 9.52 -5.64
C THR A 256 -22.12 10.27 -6.36
N TYR A 257 -20.87 10.11 -5.90
CA TYR A 257 -19.69 10.81 -6.40
C TYR A 257 -19.03 10.12 -7.60
N TRP A 258 -18.94 8.78 -7.58
CA TRP A 258 -18.41 7.95 -8.68
C TRP A 258 -19.43 7.81 -9.83
N VAL A 259 -19.88 8.95 -10.36
CA VAL A 259 -20.88 9.07 -11.42
C VAL A 259 -20.36 10.01 -12.49
N LYS A 260 -20.40 9.57 -13.75
CA LYS A 260 -19.97 10.39 -14.89
C LYS A 260 -20.79 11.68 -14.99
N GLY A 261 -20.09 12.82 -15.04
CA GLY A 261 -20.71 14.16 -15.00
C GLY A 261 -20.88 14.75 -13.60
N VAL A 262 -20.72 13.95 -12.53
CA VAL A 262 -20.53 14.43 -11.16
C VAL A 262 -19.05 14.54 -10.84
N TYR A 263 -18.30 13.48 -11.15
CA TYR A 263 -16.85 13.35 -10.90
C TYR A 263 -16.03 14.51 -11.53
N PRO A 264 -14.99 15.04 -10.84
CA PRO A 264 -14.22 16.22 -11.27
C PRO A 264 -13.25 15.98 -12.44
N GLU A 265 -13.74 15.90 -13.69
CA GLU A 265 -12.86 15.74 -14.87
C GLU A 265 -11.73 16.79 -15.00
N VAL A 266 -11.94 17.99 -14.45
CA VAL A 266 -10.93 19.06 -14.29
C VAL A 266 -11.22 19.82 -12.99
N THR A 267 -10.21 20.04 -12.15
CA THR A 267 -10.39 20.66 -10.82
C THR A 267 -10.18 22.18 -10.82
N TYR A 268 -9.32 22.72 -11.69
CA TYR A 268 -9.01 24.16 -11.77
C TYR A 268 -9.99 25.04 -12.56
N THR A 269 -11.07 24.47 -13.11
CA THR A 269 -12.07 25.26 -13.84
C THR A 269 -13.00 25.98 -12.85
N PRO A 270 -13.24 27.30 -12.98
CA PRO A 270 -14.17 28.02 -12.10
C PRO A 270 -15.57 27.38 -12.10
N ARG A 271 -16.15 27.21 -10.90
CA ARG A 271 -17.50 26.65 -10.68
C ARG A 271 -18.30 27.54 -9.73
N ASP A 272 -19.62 27.57 -9.93
CA ASP A 272 -20.56 28.28 -9.04
C ASP A 272 -20.69 27.60 -7.67
N THR A 273 -20.40 26.30 -7.60
CA THR A 273 -20.34 25.50 -6.36
C THR A 273 -18.98 24.79 -6.30
N PRO A 274 -18.20 24.94 -5.22
CA PRO A 274 -17.00 24.14 -4.98
C PRO A 274 -17.30 22.64 -4.96
N TYR A 275 -16.29 21.82 -5.18
CA TYR A 275 -16.36 20.40 -4.84
C TYR A 275 -16.38 20.23 -3.31
N LYS A 276 -16.88 19.09 -2.80
CA LYS A 276 -16.74 18.76 -1.37
C LYS A 276 -15.30 18.30 -1.14
N ASP A 277 -14.55 19.04 -0.33
CA ASP A 277 -13.10 18.85 -0.16
C ASP A 277 -12.73 17.41 0.22
N LEU A 278 -13.46 16.78 1.15
CA LEU A 278 -13.23 15.38 1.53
C LEU A 278 -13.43 14.34 0.39
N PHE A 279 -14.30 14.58 -0.59
CA PHE A 279 -14.39 13.67 -1.74
C PHE A 279 -13.22 13.86 -2.70
N ASN A 280 -12.66 15.08 -2.75
CA ASN A 280 -11.49 15.41 -3.55
C ASN A 280 -10.16 15.06 -2.87
N HIS A 281 -10.15 14.64 -1.60
CA HIS A 281 -8.93 14.26 -0.88
C HIS A 281 -8.35 12.94 -1.43
N GLY A 282 -7.05 12.90 -1.72
CA GLY A 282 -6.36 11.80 -2.42
C GLY A 282 -6.49 10.46 -1.71
N VAL A 283 -6.21 10.41 -0.40
CA VAL A 283 -6.35 9.19 0.40
C VAL A 283 -7.82 8.76 0.47
N ASN A 284 -8.72 9.72 0.62
CA ASN A 284 -10.16 9.45 0.67
C ASN A 284 -10.63 8.82 -0.64
N MET A 285 -10.16 9.29 -1.80
CA MET A 285 -10.43 8.65 -3.08
C MET A 285 -9.86 7.24 -3.16
N ALA A 286 -8.59 7.05 -2.77
CA ALA A 286 -7.91 5.77 -2.86
C ALA A 286 -8.66 4.69 -2.06
N GLU A 287 -9.10 4.99 -0.84
CA GLU A 287 -9.93 4.11 -0.03
C GLU A 287 -11.37 4.01 -0.56
N GLY A 288 -11.98 5.14 -0.92
CA GLY A 288 -13.35 5.26 -1.44
C GLY A 288 -13.64 4.44 -2.70
N LEU A 289 -12.62 3.96 -3.43
CA LEU A 289 -12.78 2.94 -4.47
C LEU A 289 -13.31 1.60 -3.93
N ARG A 290 -12.97 1.24 -2.69
CA ARG A 290 -13.43 0.02 -1.99
C ARG A 290 -14.91 0.09 -1.60
N HIS A 291 -15.47 1.30 -1.44
CA HIS A 291 -16.79 1.54 -0.87
C HIS A 291 -17.96 0.78 -1.55
N PRO A 292 -18.14 0.79 -2.90
CA PRO A 292 -19.26 0.08 -3.49
C PRO A 292 -19.12 -1.45 -3.38
N LEU A 293 -17.89 -1.99 -3.44
CA LEU A 293 -17.64 -3.42 -3.22
C LEU A 293 -17.89 -3.87 -1.78
N ALA A 294 -17.53 -3.04 -0.79
CA ALA A 294 -17.82 -3.33 0.62
C ALA A 294 -19.34 -3.51 0.85
N ILE A 295 -20.17 -2.67 0.20
CA ILE A 295 -21.63 -2.78 0.23
C ILE A 295 -22.14 -3.98 -0.60
N TYR A 296 -21.57 -4.22 -1.79
CA TYR A 296 -21.95 -5.32 -2.68
C TYR A 296 -21.95 -6.68 -1.97
N ARG A 297 -20.98 -6.93 -1.10
CA ARG A 297 -20.92 -8.18 -0.32
C ARG A 297 -22.18 -8.43 0.51
N MET A 298 -22.82 -7.37 1.00
CA MET A 298 -24.05 -7.45 1.81
C MET A 298 -25.31 -7.34 0.96
N SER A 299 -25.35 -6.42 -0.01
CA SER A 299 -26.56 -6.12 -0.79
C SER A 299 -26.80 -7.06 -1.97
N HIS A 300 -25.75 -7.75 -2.43
CA HIS A 300 -25.72 -8.59 -3.63
C HIS A 300 -26.03 -7.82 -4.94
N ASP A 301 -25.98 -6.48 -4.92
CA ASP A 301 -26.29 -5.65 -6.08
C ASP A 301 -25.10 -5.54 -7.06
N GLU A 302 -25.14 -6.31 -8.14
CA GLU A 302 -24.15 -6.30 -9.22
C GLU A 302 -23.91 -4.91 -9.86
N ALA A 303 -24.84 -3.95 -9.70
CA ALA A 303 -24.60 -2.58 -10.14
C ALA A 303 -23.40 -1.93 -9.42
N LEU A 304 -23.13 -2.33 -8.17
CA LEU A 304 -22.02 -1.82 -7.38
C LEU A 304 -20.65 -2.28 -7.89
N LYS A 305 -20.54 -3.49 -8.47
CA LYS A 305 -19.32 -3.92 -9.20
C LYS A 305 -19.08 -3.05 -10.44
N THR A 306 -20.14 -2.78 -11.19
CA THR A 306 -20.09 -1.87 -12.35
C THR A 306 -19.71 -0.44 -11.92
N GLN A 307 -20.19 0.00 -10.77
CA GLN A 307 -19.85 1.30 -10.19
C GLN A 307 -18.39 1.37 -9.74
N THR A 308 -17.85 0.35 -9.07
CA THR A 308 -16.42 0.30 -8.73
C THR A 308 -15.55 0.30 -9.99
N ARG A 309 -15.89 -0.46 -11.02
CA ARG A 309 -15.19 -0.39 -12.32
C ARG A 309 -15.24 1.03 -12.91
N THR A 310 -16.39 1.68 -12.86
CA THR A 310 -16.57 3.08 -13.31
C THR A 310 -15.72 4.06 -12.50
N ALA A 311 -15.61 3.87 -11.18
CA ALA A 311 -14.76 4.68 -10.30
C ALA A 311 -13.28 4.58 -10.67
N VAL A 312 -12.80 3.34 -10.83
CA VAL A 312 -11.44 3.01 -11.28
C VAL A 312 -11.14 3.64 -12.64
N ASP A 313 -12.06 3.50 -13.62
CA ASP A 313 -11.87 4.05 -14.97
C ASP A 313 -11.85 5.59 -14.99
N LEU A 314 -12.72 6.25 -14.21
CA LEU A 314 -12.74 7.71 -14.06
C LEU A 314 -11.43 8.23 -13.43
N LEU A 315 -10.99 7.60 -12.33
CA LEU A 315 -9.76 7.97 -11.66
C LEU A 315 -8.53 7.76 -12.58
N ALA A 316 -8.49 6.62 -13.28
CA ALA A 316 -7.45 6.30 -14.26
C ALA A 316 -7.37 7.32 -15.40
N GLN A 317 -8.53 7.83 -15.85
CA GLN A 317 -8.61 8.76 -16.97
C GLN A 317 -8.15 10.18 -16.59
N TYR A 318 -8.50 10.67 -15.40
CA TYR A 318 -8.39 12.11 -15.08
C TYR A 318 -7.32 12.47 -14.03
N HIS A 319 -6.94 11.56 -13.13
CA HIS A 319 -6.05 11.89 -11.99
C HIS A 319 -4.93 10.88 -11.73
N LYS A 320 -4.86 9.76 -12.45
CA LYS A 320 -3.79 8.77 -12.29
C LYS A 320 -2.46 9.27 -12.84
N SER A 321 -1.46 9.37 -11.97
CA SER A 321 -0.05 9.61 -12.32
C SER A 321 0.55 8.47 -13.15
N LEU A 322 1.63 8.77 -13.85
CA LEU A 322 2.49 7.82 -14.53
C LEU A 322 3.09 6.79 -13.57
N ALA A 323 3.39 7.18 -12.34
CA ALA A 323 3.88 6.30 -11.27
C ALA A 323 2.75 5.45 -10.64
N GLY A 324 1.49 5.68 -11.02
CA GLY A 324 0.32 4.89 -10.63
C GLY A 324 -0.50 5.48 -9.49
N THR A 325 0.07 6.29 -8.60
CA THR A 325 -0.69 6.99 -7.54
C THR A 325 -1.62 8.08 -8.11
N ILE A 326 -2.49 8.67 -7.29
CA ILE A 326 -3.38 9.77 -7.68
C ILE A 326 -2.63 11.10 -7.52
N ILE A 327 -2.67 11.97 -8.53
CA ILE A 327 -2.03 13.29 -8.48
C ILE A 327 -2.88 14.22 -7.61
N GLY A 328 -2.30 14.68 -6.51
CA GLY A 328 -2.89 15.61 -5.57
C GLY A 328 -1.98 15.89 -4.39
N ASP A 329 -1.78 17.17 -4.08
CA ASP A 329 -1.18 17.66 -2.85
C ASP A 329 -2.29 17.80 -1.79
N GLU A 330 -2.68 16.66 -1.22
CA GLU A 330 -3.93 16.41 -0.47
C GLU A 330 -5.16 16.38 -1.36
N PHE A 331 -5.41 17.41 -2.18
CA PHE A 331 -6.57 17.48 -3.07
C PHE A 331 -6.21 17.08 -4.49
N VAL A 332 -7.07 16.29 -5.15
CA VAL A 332 -6.80 15.82 -6.51
C VAL A 332 -6.68 16.97 -7.53
N THR A 333 -5.78 16.76 -8.48
CA THR A 333 -5.45 17.70 -9.55
C THR A 333 -5.50 16.99 -10.90
N ASP A 334 -5.34 17.71 -12.01
CA ASP A 334 -5.32 17.08 -13.34
C ASP A 334 -4.00 16.34 -13.62
N LEU A 335 -3.83 15.85 -14.86
CA LEU A 335 -2.66 15.08 -15.30
C LEU A 335 -1.38 15.90 -15.51
N ASN A 336 -1.25 17.07 -14.87
CA ASN A 336 -0.09 17.95 -15.03
C ASN A 336 1.10 17.48 -14.15
N PRO A 337 2.28 17.17 -14.73
CA PRO A 337 3.45 16.68 -14.00
C PRO A 337 4.07 17.67 -13.00
N ILE A 338 3.68 18.96 -13.04
CA ILE A 338 4.09 19.95 -12.04
C ILE A 338 3.41 19.70 -10.69
N ARG A 339 2.26 19.01 -10.68
CA ARG A 339 1.61 18.55 -9.45
C ARG A 339 2.23 17.23 -9.01
N GLY A 340 2.25 17.02 -7.70
CA GLY A 340 2.71 15.77 -7.12
C GLY A 340 1.59 15.00 -6.45
N ALA A 341 1.97 13.90 -5.82
CA ALA A 341 1.07 12.97 -5.18
C ALA A 341 1.52 12.69 -3.74
N GLU A 342 0.57 12.65 -2.82
CA GLU A 342 0.77 12.27 -1.43
C GLU A 342 1.19 10.80 -1.26
N LEU A 343 2.13 10.50 -0.36
CA LEU A 343 2.56 9.12 -0.09
C LEU A 343 1.45 8.23 0.53
N CYS A 344 0.62 8.73 1.46
CA CYS A 344 -0.52 7.95 1.97
C CYS A 344 -1.44 7.47 0.83
N THR A 345 -1.63 8.30 -0.19
CA THR A 345 -2.44 7.96 -1.35
C THR A 345 -1.84 6.79 -2.14
N ALA A 346 -0.51 6.71 -2.27
CA ALA A 346 0.15 5.55 -2.86
C ALA A 346 0.04 4.28 -1.99
N ALA A 347 0.16 4.43 -0.66
CA ALA A 347 0.05 3.33 0.28
C ALA A 347 -1.36 2.70 0.28
N GLU A 348 -2.40 3.53 0.42
CA GLU A 348 -3.80 3.06 0.39
C GLU A 348 -4.22 2.56 -0.99
N LEU A 349 -3.79 3.20 -2.09
CA LEU A 349 -4.12 2.73 -3.43
C LEU A 349 -3.50 1.34 -3.72
N THR A 350 -2.32 1.05 -3.17
CA THR A 350 -1.71 -0.29 -3.25
C THR A 350 -2.63 -1.36 -2.66
N PHE A 351 -3.20 -1.11 -1.48
CA PHE A 351 -4.16 -2.04 -0.86
C PHE A 351 -5.52 -2.04 -1.58
N SER A 352 -6.07 -0.87 -1.95
CA SER A 352 -7.35 -0.77 -2.66
C SER A 352 -7.35 -1.50 -3.99
N MET A 353 -6.31 -1.33 -4.83
CA MET A 353 -6.28 -1.99 -6.14
C MET A 353 -6.12 -3.51 -5.99
N ALA A 354 -5.35 -3.99 -4.99
CA ALA A 354 -5.30 -5.41 -4.64
C ALA A 354 -6.67 -5.95 -4.16
N TYR A 355 -7.37 -5.21 -3.30
CA TYR A 355 -8.71 -5.56 -2.82
C TYR A 355 -9.72 -5.61 -3.98
N ILE A 356 -9.78 -4.59 -4.84
CA ILE A 356 -10.72 -4.54 -5.97
C ILE A 356 -10.44 -5.65 -6.98
N HIS A 357 -9.15 -5.97 -7.22
CA HIS A 357 -8.75 -7.10 -8.06
C HIS A 357 -9.33 -8.44 -7.56
N GLN A 358 -9.44 -8.63 -6.24
CA GLN A 358 -10.03 -9.85 -5.68
C GLN A 358 -11.51 -10.05 -6.02
N TYR A 359 -12.30 -8.99 -6.14
CA TYR A 359 -13.75 -9.08 -6.45
C TYR A 359 -14.08 -9.01 -7.93
N LEU A 360 -13.26 -8.31 -8.74
CA LEU A 360 -13.52 -8.14 -10.17
C LEU A 360 -12.73 -9.15 -11.03
N GLY A 361 -11.50 -9.48 -10.63
CA GLY A 361 -10.61 -10.35 -11.41
C GLY A 361 -10.06 -9.73 -12.70
N ASP A 362 -10.20 -8.41 -12.89
CA ASP A 362 -9.67 -7.72 -14.07
C ASP A 362 -8.14 -7.54 -13.95
N ASN A 363 -7.39 -8.07 -14.91
CA ASN A 363 -5.92 -8.09 -14.89
C ASN A 363 -5.26 -6.70 -14.80
N ASP A 364 -5.92 -5.66 -15.33
CA ASP A 364 -5.40 -4.29 -15.34
C ASP A 364 -5.41 -3.64 -13.94
N LEU A 365 -6.22 -4.16 -13.02
CA LEU A 365 -6.20 -3.78 -11.59
C LEU A 365 -4.89 -4.25 -10.95
N ALA A 366 -4.47 -5.49 -11.22
CA ALA A 366 -3.21 -6.04 -10.72
C ALA A 366 -1.99 -5.38 -11.40
N ASP A 367 -2.06 -5.06 -12.70
CA ASP A 367 -1.05 -4.22 -13.36
C ASP A 367 -0.95 -2.84 -12.72
N TRP A 368 -2.07 -2.25 -12.26
CA TRP A 368 -2.06 -0.98 -11.54
C TRP A 368 -1.48 -1.14 -10.14
N THR A 369 -1.81 -2.20 -9.39
CA THR A 369 -1.19 -2.49 -8.08
C THR A 369 0.35 -2.60 -8.21
N GLU A 370 0.85 -3.34 -9.20
CA GLU A 370 2.30 -3.41 -9.49
C GLU A 370 2.89 -2.06 -9.92
N LEU A 371 2.14 -1.25 -10.68
CA LEU A 371 2.59 0.09 -11.07
C LEU A 371 2.81 0.98 -9.84
N VAL A 372 1.89 1.01 -8.88
CA VAL A 372 2.04 1.80 -7.65
C VAL A 372 3.20 1.28 -6.80
N ALA A 373 3.25 -0.04 -6.58
CA ALA A 373 4.27 -0.67 -5.73
C ALA A 373 5.69 -0.57 -6.30
N PHE A 374 5.90 -0.66 -7.61
CA PHE A 374 7.24 -0.62 -8.20
C PHE A 374 7.68 0.78 -8.67
N ASN A 375 6.86 1.82 -8.47
CA ASN A 375 7.19 3.18 -8.92
C ASN A 375 6.85 4.25 -7.88
N ALA A 376 5.58 4.46 -7.53
CA ALA A 376 5.19 5.54 -6.62
C ALA A 376 5.69 5.31 -5.18
N VAL A 377 5.51 4.11 -4.62
CA VAL A 377 5.98 3.78 -3.27
C VAL A 377 7.51 3.98 -3.12
N PRO A 378 8.38 3.36 -3.94
CA PRO A 378 9.81 3.58 -3.84
C PRO A 378 10.25 4.98 -4.30
N GLY A 379 9.47 5.67 -5.16
CA GLY A 379 9.74 7.04 -5.58
C GLY A 379 9.68 8.04 -4.41
N SER A 380 8.75 7.83 -3.48
CA SER A 380 8.54 8.69 -2.30
C SER A 380 9.28 8.25 -1.03
N ILE A 381 10.12 7.21 -1.08
CA ILE A 381 10.89 6.70 0.08
C ILE A 381 12.38 6.76 -0.23
N PHE A 382 13.20 7.23 0.71
CA PHE A 382 14.66 7.29 0.57
C PHE A 382 15.29 5.88 0.65
N PRO A 383 16.42 5.56 -0.01
CA PRO A 383 16.84 4.16 -0.21
C PRO A 383 17.13 3.37 1.07
N ASP A 384 17.46 4.03 2.17
CA ASP A 384 17.71 3.42 3.47
C ASP A 384 16.44 3.21 4.33
N TRP A 385 15.27 3.59 3.80
CA TRP A 385 13.97 3.57 4.45
C TRP A 385 13.83 4.42 5.73
N TRP A 386 14.76 5.35 6.00
CA TRP A 386 14.68 6.23 7.18
C TRP A 386 13.93 7.55 6.96
N SER A 387 13.72 7.92 5.70
CA SER A 387 13.12 9.20 5.30
C SER A 387 12.13 9.03 4.15
N HIS A 388 11.08 9.83 4.13
CA HIS A 388 10.03 9.80 3.11
C HIS A 388 9.67 11.21 2.63
N GLN A 389 9.21 11.34 1.39
CA GLN A 389 8.69 12.58 0.82
C GLN A 389 7.17 12.63 0.99
N TYR A 390 6.61 13.80 1.33
CA TYR A 390 5.15 13.93 1.43
C TYR A 390 4.51 13.99 0.05
N VAL A 391 4.97 14.92 -0.81
CA VAL A 391 4.45 15.15 -2.17
C VAL A 391 5.54 14.85 -3.19
N GLN A 392 5.33 13.83 -4.01
CA GLN A 392 6.26 13.41 -5.07
C GLN A 392 5.73 13.84 -6.44
N GLN A 393 6.46 14.70 -7.17
CA GLN A 393 6.07 15.19 -8.52
C GLN A 393 6.36 14.12 -9.60
N GLU A 394 5.93 14.31 -10.86
CA GLU A 394 6.44 13.46 -11.97
C GLU A 394 7.72 14.04 -12.60
N ASN A 395 7.91 15.35 -12.46
CA ASN A 395 9.11 16.10 -12.84
C ASN A 395 9.56 16.92 -11.63
N GLN A 396 10.60 16.42 -10.95
CA GLN A 396 11.19 16.91 -9.71
C GLN A 396 12.71 17.05 -9.91
N PRO A 397 13.21 18.20 -10.41
CA PRO A 397 14.64 18.38 -10.63
C PRO A 397 15.46 18.47 -9.33
N TRP A 398 14.83 18.70 -8.17
CA TRP A 398 15.42 18.72 -6.83
C TRP A 398 14.40 18.33 -5.76
N SER A 399 14.89 17.78 -4.64
CA SER A 399 14.13 17.62 -3.40
C SER A 399 14.69 18.58 -2.36
N ARG A 400 13.93 19.63 -2.02
CA ARG A 400 14.31 20.68 -1.07
C ARG A 400 13.09 21.48 -0.62
N ASN A 401 13.23 22.22 0.47
CA ASN A 401 12.24 23.22 0.90
C ASN A 401 11.99 24.25 -0.21
N LEU A 402 10.76 24.32 -0.71
CA LEU A 402 10.40 25.20 -1.83
C LEU A 402 10.16 26.65 -1.39
N SER A 403 10.08 27.55 -2.37
CA SER A 403 9.71 28.95 -2.11
C SER A 403 8.25 29.07 -1.62
N VAL A 404 8.06 29.77 -0.49
CA VAL A 404 6.72 30.07 0.06
C VAL A 404 5.93 31.13 -0.73
N SER A 405 6.58 31.83 -1.66
CA SER A 405 5.93 32.83 -2.52
C SER A 405 6.66 33.00 -3.86
N PRO A 406 6.01 32.71 -5.00
CA PRO A 406 4.70 32.06 -5.12
C PRO A 406 4.79 30.60 -4.62
N GLY A 407 3.89 30.20 -3.74
CA GLY A 407 3.83 28.83 -3.23
C GLY A 407 3.35 27.86 -4.32
N MET A 408 3.95 26.67 -4.38
CA MET A 408 3.53 25.60 -5.30
C MET A 408 2.17 25.01 -4.89
N TRP A 409 2.09 24.56 -3.63
CA TRP A 409 1.01 23.72 -3.13
C TRP A 409 -0.22 24.53 -2.72
N VAL A 410 -1.37 23.85 -2.72
CA VAL A 410 -2.68 24.32 -2.28
C VAL A 410 -2.87 24.06 -0.79
N ASN A 411 -2.59 22.84 -0.32
CA ASN A 411 -2.82 22.43 1.08
C ASN A 411 -1.56 21.96 1.83
N VAL A 412 -0.44 21.77 1.12
CA VAL A 412 0.82 21.26 1.69
C VAL A 412 1.81 22.39 1.98
N ASN A 413 2.62 22.27 3.03
CA ASN A 413 3.67 23.24 3.35
C ASN A 413 4.84 23.20 2.33
N SER A 414 5.75 24.18 2.34
CA SER A 414 6.89 24.18 1.39
C SER A 414 7.92 23.06 1.61
N GLN A 415 7.89 22.40 2.77
CA GLN A 415 8.73 21.25 3.12
C GLN A 415 8.21 19.94 2.53
N GLY A 416 6.98 19.86 2.03
CA GLY A 416 6.41 18.63 1.46
C GLY A 416 7.19 18.00 0.29
N ASN A 417 8.09 18.77 -0.34
CA ASN A 417 9.03 18.30 -1.37
C ASN A 417 10.33 17.68 -0.80
N VAL A 418 10.53 17.65 0.52
CA VAL A 418 11.74 17.11 1.18
C VAL A 418 11.52 15.65 1.58
N PHE A 419 12.54 14.80 1.40
CA PHE A 419 12.59 13.49 2.07
C PHE A 419 12.98 13.70 3.53
N GLY A 420 12.17 13.28 4.48
CA GLY A 420 12.44 13.48 5.90
C GLY A 420 11.61 12.61 6.84
N LEU A 421 11.68 12.95 8.14
CA LEU A 421 10.90 12.29 9.19
C LEU A 421 9.44 12.77 9.22
N GLU A 422 9.24 14.08 9.07
CA GLU A 422 7.94 14.76 9.24
C GLU A 422 7.84 16.01 8.32
N PRO A 423 8.13 15.88 7.01
CA PRO A 423 8.20 17.03 6.09
C PRO A 423 6.86 17.79 5.99
N ASN A 424 5.74 17.11 6.22
CA ASN A 424 4.41 17.70 6.37
C ASN A 424 3.62 16.82 7.37
N TYR A 425 2.30 16.70 7.26
CA TYR A 425 1.48 16.00 8.27
C TYR A 425 2.01 14.60 8.65
N PRO A 426 1.96 14.19 9.93
CA PRO A 426 2.45 12.89 10.39
C PRO A 426 1.78 11.64 9.80
N CYS A 427 0.67 11.77 9.06
CA CYS A 427 -0.05 10.64 8.47
C CYS A 427 0.87 9.79 7.59
N CYS A 428 1.67 10.39 6.70
CA CYS A 428 2.61 9.65 5.84
C CYS A 428 3.67 8.91 6.67
N THR A 429 4.17 9.51 7.75
CA THR A 429 5.14 8.90 8.68
C THR A 429 4.61 7.60 9.28
N VAL A 430 3.33 7.52 9.69
CA VAL A 430 2.74 6.30 10.27
C VAL A 430 2.12 5.35 9.25
N ASN A 431 1.75 5.84 8.06
CA ASN A 431 0.94 5.11 7.09
C ASN A 431 1.74 4.42 5.98
N HIS A 432 2.91 4.95 5.59
CA HIS A 432 3.68 4.39 4.46
C HIS A 432 4.03 2.90 4.64
N GLY A 433 4.32 2.49 5.88
CA GLY A 433 4.72 1.13 6.27
C GLY A 433 3.63 0.05 6.18
N GLN A 434 2.57 0.28 5.39
CA GLN A 434 1.60 -0.76 5.03
C GLN A 434 1.73 -1.23 3.57
N ALA A 435 2.40 -0.46 2.70
CA ALA A 435 2.31 -0.63 1.26
C ALA A 435 2.87 -1.99 0.78
N TYR A 436 4.15 -2.27 1.01
CA TYR A 436 4.77 -3.55 0.65
C TYR A 436 4.26 -4.73 1.49
N PRO A 437 4.00 -4.59 2.82
CA PRO A 437 3.40 -5.66 3.61
C PRO A 437 2.02 -6.12 3.12
N LYS A 438 1.14 -5.19 2.72
CA LYS A 438 -0.17 -5.55 2.15
C LYS A 438 -0.06 -6.01 0.70
N PHE A 439 0.91 -5.53 -0.08
CA PHE A 439 1.22 -6.11 -1.38
C PHE A 439 1.62 -7.60 -1.24
N LEU A 440 2.51 -7.93 -0.29
CA LEU A 440 2.90 -9.31 0.02
C LEU A 440 1.68 -10.17 0.38
N ALA A 441 0.86 -9.70 1.32
CA ALA A 441 -0.30 -10.44 1.84
C ALA A 441 -1.35 -10.76 0.76
N ASN A 442 -1.38 -10.01 -0.35
CA ASN A 442 -2.30 -10.22 -1.46
C ASN A 442 -1.62 -10.78 -2.74
N SER A 443 -0.34 -11.15 -2.67
CA SER A 443 0.43 -11.66 -3.83
C SER A 443 0.02 -13.06 -4.28
N PHE A 444 -0.39 -13.92 -3.34
CA PHE A 444 -1.00 -15.22 -3.61
C PHE A 444 -2.44 -15.24 -3.08
N THR A 445 -3.34 -15.84 -3.86
CA THR A 445 -4.77 -15.94 -3.54
C THR A 445 -5.31 -17.33 -3.86
N LEU A 446 -6.37 -17.75 -3.17
CA LEU A 446 -7.16 -18.92 -3.57
C LEU A 446 -8.09 -18.53 -4.74
N THR A 447 -8.37 -19.47 -5.64
CA THR A 447 -9.29 -19.28 -6.78
C THR A 447 -10.63 -19.99 -6.56
N GLU A 448 -11.71 -19.55 -7.24
CA GLU A 448 -13.06 -20.13 -7.09
C GLU A 448 -13.15 -21.65 -7.32
N ASP A 449 -12.26 -22.21 -8.13
CA ASP A 449 -12.15 -23.65 -8.41
C ASP A 449 -11.32 -24.43 -7.37
N GLY A 450 -10.87 -23.77 -6.29
CA GLY A 450 -10.09 -24.36 -5.20
C GLY A 450 -8.58 -24.46 -5.48
N GLY A 451 -8.08 -23.76 -6.49
CA GLY A 451 -6.66 -23.64 -6.80
C GLY A 451 -5.97 -22.47 -6.09
N ILE A 452 -4.72 -22.20 -6.49
CA ILE A 452 -3.92 -21.05 -6.02
C ILE A 452 -3.49 -20.23 -7.24
N ALA A 453 -3.50 -18.90 -7.12
CA ALA A 453 -2.96 -17.98 -8.11
C ALA A 453 -1.84 -17.11 -7.52
N HIS A 454 -0.73 -16.95 -8.26
CA HIS A 454 0.25 -15.87 -8.01
C HIS A 454 -0.22 -14.65 -8.83
N THR A 455 -0.82 -13.68 -8.15
CA THR A 455 -1.56 -12.55 -8.76
C THR A 455 -0.79 -11.23 -8.70
N LEU A 456 -0.02 -10.95 -7.66
CA LEU A 456 0.91 -9.80 -7.64
C LEU A 456 2.34 -10.35 -7.65
N LEU A 457 3.07 -10.13 -8.74
CA LEU A 457 4.25 -10.92 -9.07
C LEU A 457 5.50 -10.41 -8.32
N ILE A 458 5.94 -11.16 -7.31
CA ILE A 458 7.17 -10.90 -6.54
C ILE A 458 7.91 -12.20 -6.20
N PRO A 459 9.20 -12.15 -5.83
CA PRO A 459 9.85 -13.26 -5.17
C PRO A 459 9.21 -13.51 -3.79
N GLY A 460 8.69 -14.72 -3.59
CA GLY A 460 7.91 -15.06 -2.40
C GLY A 460 7.60 -16.55 -2.32
N SER A 461 7.05 -16.99 -1.21
CA SER A 461 6.56 -18.35 -1.03
C SER A 461 5.29 -18.40 -0.22
N VAL A 462 4.39 -19.30 -0.58
CA VAL A 462 3.15 -19.61 0.14
C VAL A 462 3.17 -21.06 0.60
N THR A 463 2.70 -21.29 1.83
CA THR A 463 2.37 -22.62 2.36
C THR A 463 0.94 -22.59 2.88
N THR A 464 0.08 -23.49 2.41
CA THR A 464 -1.36 -23.52 2.77
C THR A 464 -1.99 -24.89 2.48
N SER A 465 -3.21 -25.11 2.98
CA SER A 465 -3.96 -26.38 2.87
C SER A 465 -5.17 -26.22 1.94
N LEU A 466 -5.20 -26.95 0.82
CA LEU A 466 -6.35 -27.03 -0.08
C LEU A 466 -7.24 -28.21 0.34
N GLY A 467 -7.89 -28.08 1.50
CA GLY A 467 -8.59 -29.20 2.16
C GLY A 467 -7.60 -30.11 2.88
N ASP A 468 -7.51 -31.39 2.46
CA ASP A 468 -6.51 -32.34 2.97
C ASP A 468 -5.19 -32.34 2.16
N ASN A 469 -5.04 -31.41 1.20
CA ASN A 469 -3.85 -31.27 0.35
C ASN A 469 -2.95 -30.14 0.85
N GLU A 470 -1.84 -30.46 1.52
CA GLU A 470 -0.82 -29.46 1.85
C GLU A 470 -0.06 -29.04 0.59
N VAL A 471 0.05 -27.73 0.35
CA VAL A 471 0.70 -27.16 -0.83
C VAL A 471 1.72 -26.11 -0.40
N THR A 472 2.94 -26.19 -0.96
CA THR A 472 3.96 -25.16 -0.86
C THR A 472 4.43 -24.73 -2.24
N ILE A 473 4.41 -23.43 -2.51
CA ILE A 473 4.88 -22.82 -3.77
C ILE A 473 5.96 -21.80 -3.43
N GLN A 474 7.11 -21.89 -4.08
CA GLN A 474 8.20 -20.90 -4.00
C GLN A 474 8.40 -20.27 -5.37
N ALA A 475 8.21 -18.96 -5.48
CA ALA A 475 8.55 -18.15 -6.65
C ALA A 475 9.94 -17.54 -6.44
N ASP A 476 10.93 -18.06 -7.17
CA ASP A 476 12.29 -17.52 -7.23
C ASP A 476 12.41 -16.64 -8.49
N THR A 477 12.59 -15.34 -8.30
CA THR A 477 12.66 -14.35 -9.39
C THR A 477 13.37 -13.06 -8.98
N ASN A 478 13.88 -12.35 -9.97
CA ASN A 478 14.34 -10.96 -9.86
C ASN A 478 13.43 -9.98 -10.62
N TYR A 479 12.22 -10.41 -11.00
CA TYR A 479 11.14 -9.54 -11.48
C TYR A 479 10.81 -8.47 -10.42
N PRO A 480 10.61 -7.19 -10.80
CA PRO A 480 10.44 -6.66 -12.17
C PRO A 480 11.74 -6.37 -12.93
N PHE A 481 12.91 -6.47 -12.29
CA PHE A 481 14.22 -6.19 -12.91
C PHE A 481 14.70 -7.31 -13.86
N GLY A 482 14.14 -8.53 -13.72
CA GLY A 482 14.34 -9.65 -14.64
C GLY A 482 13.02 -10.26 -15.09
N MET A 483 12.86 -10.53 -16.39
CA MET A 483 11.60 -10.96 -17.00
C MET A 483 11.35 -12.48 -16.91
N SER A 484 11.69 -13.13 -15.80
CA SER A 484 11.46 -14.58 -15.63
C SER A 484 11.22 -14.97 -14.18
N ILE A 485 10.20 -15.79 -13.95
CA ILE A 485 9.82 -16.34 -12.63
C ILE A 485 9.91 -17.85 -12.70
N LYS A 486 10.67 -18.45 -11.78
CA LYS A 486 10.73 -19.90 -11.60
C LYS A 486 9.95 -20.29 -10.37
N TYR A 487 9.11 -21.31 -10.49
CA TYR A 487 8.34 -21.89 -9.42
C TYR A 487 8.90 -23.27 -9.06
N SER A 488 9.05 -23.50 -7.76
CA SER A 488 9.29 -24.82 -7.16
C SER A 488 8.07 -25.14 -6.29
N ILE A 489 7.43 -26.28 -6.53
CA ILE A 489 6.10 -26.60 -6.00
C ILE A 489 6.12 -28.00 -5.39
N GLU A 490 5.61 -28.14 -4.17
CA GLU A 490 5.32 -29.42 -3.53
C GLU A 490 3.84 -29.46 -3.17
N ALA A 491 3.16 -30.58 -3.42
CA ALA A 491 1.76 -30.80 -3.05
C ALA A 491 1.51 -32.27 -2.67
N ASP A 492 0.60 -32.55 -1.74
CA ASP A 492 0.20 -33.92 -1.40
C ASP A 492 -0.74 -34.56 -2.44
N SER A 493 -1.44 -33.76 -3.24
CA SER A 493 -2.42 -34.19 -4.23
C SER A 493 -2.58 -33.19 -5.38
N ASP A 494 -3.25 -33.65 -6.43
CA ASP A 494 -3.49 -32.87 -7.64
C ASP A 494 -4.25 -31.56 -7.33
N PHE A 495 -3.79 -30.45 -7.92
CA PHE A 495 -4.41 -29.14 -7.79
C PHE A 495 -4.13 -28.25 -9.00
N THR A 496 -4.90 -27.18 -9.15
CA THR A 496 -4.67 -26.17 -10.17
C THR A 496 -3.82 -25.03 -9.62
N PHE A 497 -2.78 -24.66 -10.35
CA PHE A 497 -1.99 -23.45 -10.13
C PHE A 497 -2.18 -22.45 -11.27
N TYR A 498 -2.29 -21.17 -10.93
CA TYR A 498 -2.43 -20.07 -11.87
C TYR A 498 -1.28 -19.07 -11.72
N ILE A 499 -0.77 -18.58 -12.85
CA ILE A 499 0.18 -17.46 -12.89
C ILE A 499 -0.46 -16.31 -13.65
N ARG A 500 -0.46 -15.11 -13.07
CA ARG A 500 -0.90 -13.91 -13.81
C ARG A 500 0.10 -13.58 -14.92
N ILE A 501 -0.43 -13.28 -16.10
CA ILE A 501 0.31 -12.75 -17.25
C ILE A 501 0.00 -11.25 -17.34
N PRO A 502 0.95 -10.36 -17.05
CA PRO A 502 0.72 -8.92 -17.06
C PRO A 502 0.21 -8.41 -18.41
N GLY A 503 -0.67 -7.39 -18.41
CA GLY A 503 -1.30 -6.86 -19.62
C GLY A 503 -0.32 -6.14 -20.57
N TRP A 504 0.88 -5.80 -20.10
CA TRP A 504 1.97 -5.29 -20.93
C TRP A 504 2.80 -6.39 -21.61
N ALA A 505 2.68 -7.65 -21.20
CA ALA A 505 3.48 -8.75 -21.74
C ALA A 505 2.96 -9.17 -23.13
N ASP A 506 3.87 -9.33 -24.08
CA ASP A 506 3.52 -9.62 -25.47
C ASP A 506 3.41 -11.13 -25.77
N GLY A 507 2.88 -11.46 -26.95
CA GLY A 507 2.64 -12.84 -27.40
C GLY A 507 3.89 -13.69 -27.67
N SER A 508 5.11 -13.17 -27.49
CA SER A 508 6.35 -13.95 -27.48
C SER A 508 6.72 -14.46 -26.08
N SER A 509 6.02 -14.01 -25.03
CA SER A 509 6.11 -14.56 -23.68
C SER A 509 5.85 -16.08 -23.65
N THR A 510 6.63 -16.82 -22.87
CA THR A 510 6.58 -18.29 -22.83
C THR A 510 6.45 -18.85 -21.42
N ILE A 511 5.99 -20.10 -21.35
CA ILE A 511 5.93 -20.90 -20.14
C ILE A 511 6.50 -22.30 -20.40
N VAL A 512 7.18 -22.85 -19.40
CA VAL A 512 7.63 -24.24 -19.33
C VAL A 512 6.94 -24.87 -18.13
N GLY A 513 6.03 -25.83 -18.38
CA GLY A 513 5.38 -26.61 -17.32
C GLY A 513 6.15 -27.89 -16.98
N PRO A 514 5.60 -28.78 -16.12
CA PRO A 514 6.28 -30.00 -15.64
C PRO A 514 6.72 -30.98 -16.75
N SER A 515 6.14 -30.88 -17.95
CA SER A 515 6.57 -31.66 -19.12
C SER A 515 7.93 -31.25 -19.70
N GLY A 516 8.51 -30.13 -19.24
CA GLY A 516 9.76 -29.56 -19.76
C GLY A 516 9.62 -28.92 -21.15
N LYS A 517 8.43 -28.95 -21.77
CA LYS A 517 8.16 -28.30 -23.06
C LYS A 517 7.87 -26.81 -22.85
N SER A 518 8.61 -25.95 -23.56
CA SER A 518 8.26 -24.54 -23.71
C SER A 518 7.08 -24.36 -24.68
N THR A 519 6.12 -23.52 -24.29
CA THR A 519 5.01 -23.06 -25.12
C THR A 519 4.82 -21.56 -24.93
N GLN A 520 4.16 -20.88 -25.87
CA GLN A 520 3.66 -19.52 -25.62
C GLN A 520 2.65 -19.53 -24.46
N VAL A 521 2.56 -18.41 -23.75
CA VAL A 521 1.49 -18.22 -22.74
C VAL A 521 0.12 -18.13 -23.43
N SER A 522 -0.90 -18.65 -22.75
CA SER A 522 -2.30 -18.70 -23.19
C SER A 522 -3.20 -18.31 -22.01
N ALA A 523 -3.11 -17.05 -21.61
CA ALA A 523 -3.88 -16.50 -20.50
C ALA A 523 -5.40 -16.52 -20.77
N SER A 524 -6.19 -16.61 -19.69
CA SER A 524 -7.64 -16.42 -19.71
C SER A 524 -8.01 -14.93 -19.97
N SER A 525 -9.30 -14.63 -20.09
CA SER A 525 -9.78 -13.24 -20.13
C SER A 525 -9.49 -12.44 -18.85
N GLN A 526 -9.20 -13.11 -17.73
CA GLN A 526 -8.73 -12.51 -16.48
C GLN A 526 -7.19 -12.42 -16.40
N GLY A 527 -6.47 -12.72 -17.49
CA GLY A 527 -5.01 -12.68 -17.52
C GLY A 527 -4.31 -13.86 -16.83
N LEU A 528 -5.03 -14.90 -16.40
CA LEU A 528 -4.43 -16.05 -15.72
C LEU A 528 -4.02 -17.19 -16.67
N GLN A 529 -2.76 -17.60 -16.60
CA GLN A 529 -2.27 -18.84 -17.21
C GLN A 529 -2.57 -20.03 -16.28
N LYS A 530 -3.47 -20.92 -16.70
CA LYS A 530 -3.79 -22.17 -15.97
C LYS A 530 -2.69 -23.22 -16.11
N ILE A 531 -2.43 -23.96 -15.03
CA ILE A 531 -1.53 -25.11 -14.98
C ILE A 531 -2.17 -26.18 -14.08
N GLU A 532 -2.37 -27.38 -14.59
CA GLU A 532 -2.75 -28.53 -13.77
C GLU A 532 -1.48 -29.21 -13.26
N LEU A 533 -1.39 -29.42 -11.95
CA LEU A 533 -0.26 -30.06 -11.28
C LEU A 533 -0.73 -31.31 -10.54
N GLY A 534 0.04 -32.38 -10.64
CA GLY A 534 -0.18 -33.60 -9.86
C GLY A 534 0.52 -33.51 -8.50
N GLY A 535 0.12 -34.38 -7.57
CA GLY A 535 0.81 -34.54 -6.29
C GLY A 535 2.30 -34.90 -6.44
N GLY A 536 3.11 -34.43 -5.48
CA GLY A 536 4.57 -34.50 -5.46
C GLY A 536 5.25 -33.20 -5.90
N SER A 537 6.54 -33.31 -6.25
CA SER A 537 7.39 -32.19 -6.64
C SER A 537 7.19 -31.78 -8.10
N SER A 538 6.93 -30.50 -8.33
CA SER A 538 6.76 -29.89 -9.67
C SER A 538 7.62 -28.64 -9.82
N SER A 539 7.99 -28.32 -11.07
CA SER A 539 8.58 -27.01 -11.40
C SER A 539 7.96 -26.43 -12.65
N VAL A 540 7.77 -25.11 -12.62
CA VAL A 540 7.24 -24.30 -13.71
C VAL A 540 8.17 -23.09 -13.88
N SER A 541 8.34 -22.59 -15.09
CA SER A 541 8.93 -21.26 -15.30
C SER A 541 8.17 -20.46 -16.34
N VAL A 542 7.87 -19.20 -16.05
CA VAL A 542 7.35 -18.23 -17.03
C VAL A 542 8.45 -17.22 -17.37
N SER A 543 8.53 -16.86 -18.64
CA SER A 543 9.41 -15.81 -19.15
C SER A 543 8.58 -14.81 -19.94
N PHE A 544 8.51 -13.58 -19.46
CA PHE A 544 7.80 -12.50 -20.12
C PHE A 544 8.66 -11.89 -21.23
N SER A 545 8.02 -11.26 -22.20
CA SER A 545 8.66 -10.50 -23.27
C SER A 545 7.84 -9.24 -23.54
N THR A 546 8.54 -8.15 -23.83
CA THR A 546 7.96 -6.82 -24.05
C THR A 546 9.01 -5.94 -24.73
N GLU A 547 8.54 -4.86 -25.34
CA GLU A 547 9.37 -3.76 -25.84
C GLU A 547 9.14 -2.49 -25.00
N PRO A 548 10.03 -1.48 -25.06
CA PRO A 548 9.82 -0.18 -24.42
C PRO A 548 8.51 0.47 -24.89
N ARG A 549 7.61 0.74 -23.94
CA ARG A 549 6.25 1.21 -24.20
C ARG A 549 6.14 2.70 -23.91
N VAL A 550 5.93 3.49 -24.97
CA VAL A 550 5.79 4.94 -24.91
C VAL A 550 4.34 5.31 -24.59
N VAL A 551 4.11 6.13 -23.56
CA VAL A 551 2.81 6.69 -23.20
C VAL A 551 2.84 8.20 -23.43
N THR A 552 2.09 8.67 -24.42
CA THR A 552 1.96 10.10 -24.73
C THR A 552 0.97 10.80 -23.80
N ARG A 553 1.29 12.02 -23.36
CA ARG A 553 0.40 12.89 -22.56
C ARG A 553 0.19 14.23 -23.29
N ALA A 554 -0.37 15.22 -22.59
CA ALA A 554 -0.61 16.57 -23.12
C ALA A 554 0.70 17.28 -23.53
N ASN A 555 0.63 18.43 -24.20
CA ASN A 555 1.80 19.22 -24.62
C ASN A 555 2.87 18.49 -25.47
N ASN A 556 2.51 17.39 -26.14
CA ASN A 556 3.45 16.56 -26.92
C ASN A 556 4.60 16.01 -26.05
N THR A 557 4.27 15.55 -24.85
CA THR A 557 5.18 14.84 -23.95
C THR A 557 4.98 13.33 -24.02
N ALA A 558 5.94 12.59 -23.47
CA ALA A 558 5.82 11.17 -23.25
C ALA A 558 6.54 10.70 -21.98
N ALA A 559 6.08 9.57 -21.48
CA ALA A 559 6.76 8.71 -20.53
C ALA A 559 7.11 7.38 -21.20
N ILE A 560 8.10 6.66 -20.67
CA ILE A 560 8.53 5.35 -21.21
C ILE A 560 8.50 4.32 -20.09
N TYR A 561 7.93 3.15 -20.40
CA TYR A 561 7.87 1.99 -19.52
C TYR A 561 8.64 0.82 -20.14
N TYR A 562 9.16 -0.08 -19.29
CA TYR A 562 9.61 -1.41 -19.72
C TYR A 562 9.23 -2.42 -18.62
N GLY A 563 8.37 -3.38 -18.97
CA GLY A 563 7.63 -4.14 -17.97
C GLY A 563 6.68 -3.23 -17.16
N PRO A 564 6.56 -3.43 -15.83
CA PRO A 564 5.78 -2.56 -14.94
C PRO A 564 6.55 -1.30 -14.50
N LEU A 565 7.82 -1.16 -14.86
CA LEU A 565 8.67 -0.04 -14.44
C LEU A 565 8.48 1.17 -15.36
N LEU A 566 8.13 2.32 -14.78
CA LEU A 566 8.30 3.66 -15.35
C LEU A 566 9.78 4.02 -15.33
N TYR A 567 10.24 4.81 -16.30
CA TYR A 567 11.62 5.26 -16.39
C TYR A 567 11.72 6.79 -16.31
N SER A 568 12.69 7.26 -15.52
CA SER A 568 13.07 8.67 -15.34
C SER A 568 14.46 8.91 -15.91
N LEU A 569 14.76 10.14 -16.34
CA LEU A 569 16.13 10.59 -16.58
C LEU A 569 17.03 10.31 -15.37
N TYR A 570 18.23 9.76 -15.61
CA TYR A 570 19.29 9.67 -14.63
C TYR A 570 19.96 11.05 -14.48
N ILE A 571 19.99 11.57 -13.25
CA ILE A 571 20.58 12.86 -12.91
C ILE A 571 21.51 12.62 -11.71
N ASP A 572 22.81 12.88 -11.87
CA ASP A 572 23.75 12.94 -10.74
C ASP A 572 23.34 14.06 -9.77
N ALA A 573 23.44 13.83 -8.46
CA ALA A 573 22.94 14.75 -7.46
C ALA A 573 23.83 14.80 -6.21
N ASN A 574 23.90 15.99 -5.59
CA ASN A 574 24.50 16.17 -4.28
C ASN A 574 23.41 16.10 -3.20
N VAL A 575 23.55 15.16 -2.26
CA VAL A 575 22.66 15.00 -1.10
C VAL A 575 23.29 15.66 0.12
N THR A 576 22.52 16.49 0.82
CA THR A 576 22.90 17.13 2.09
C THR A 576 21.89 16.79 3.16
N GLU A 577 22.33 16.11 4.21
CA GLU A 577 21.53 15.82 5.41
C GLU A 577 21.46 17.07 6.32
N VAL A 578 20.27 17.35 6.84
CA VAL A 578 20.00 18.37 7.86
C VAL A 578 19.14 17.79 8.99
N ASN A 579 19.09 18.48 10.13
CA ASN A 579 18.22 18.09 11.23
C ASN A 579 16.75 18.14 10.79
N PRO A 580 15.90 17.17 11.19
CA PRO A 580 14.50 17.15 10.82
C PRO A 580 13.72 18.32 11.43
N VAL A 581 12.73 18.80 10.68
CA VAL A 581 11.79 19.85 11.11
C VAL A 581 10.42 19.22 11.42
N ALA A 582 9.69 19.74 12.42
CA ALA A 582 8.34 19.28 12.72
C ALA A 582 7.32 19.82 11.71
N PHE A 583 6.18 19.15 11.53
CA PHE A 583 5.15 19.60 10.56
C PHE A 583 4.60 21.00 10.84
N SER A 584 4.67 21.46 12.09
CA SER A 584 4.32 22.82 12.51
C SER A 584 5.31 23.90 12.04
N GLY A 585 6.48 23.51 11.54
CA GLY A 585 7.61 24.39 11.21
C GLY A 585 8.58 24.64 12.38
N ASP A 586 8.33 24.04 13.55
CA ASP A 586 9.20 24.15 14.73
C ASP A 586 10.38 23.15 14.70
N GLU A 587 11.34 23.32 15.62
CA GLU A 587 12.40 22.33 15.85
C GLU A 587 11.79 20.98 16.29
N MET A 588 12.20 19.88 15.64
CA MET A 588 11.75 18.54 16.01
C MET A 588 12.15 18.20 17.45
N PRO A 589 11.23 17.73 18.32
CA PRO A 589 11.59 17.33 19.68
C PRO A 589 12.67 16.24 19.68
N ILE A 590 13.78 16.48 20.39
CA ILE A 590 14.92 15.54 20.43
C ILE A 590 14.50 14.11 20.84
N ALA A 591 13.54 13.98 21.75
CA ALA A 591 13.00 12.68 22.17
C ALA A 591 12.23 11.93 21.07
N SER A 592 11.87 12.60 19.97
CA SER A 592 11.21 12.09 18.78
C SER A 592 12.16 11.97 17.58
N THR A 593 13.48 11.92 17.81
CA THR A 593 14.55 11.78 16.80
C THR A 593 15.55 10.69 17.17
N THR A 594 16.33 10.22 16.20
CA THR A 594 17.46 9.30 16.42
C THR A 594 18.69 9.76 15.63
N THR A 595 19.80 9.03 15.71
CA THR A 595 20.98 9.26 14.85
C THR A 595 20.75 8.93 13.37
N HIS A 596 19.60 8.35 13.01
CA HIS A 596 19.22 8.02 11.64
C HIS A 596 18.17 8.96 11.05
N THR A 597 17.51 9.80 11.85
CA THR A 597 16.45 10.70 11.35
C THR A 597 17.06 12.00 10.84
N HIS A 598 17.05 12.18 9.52
CA HIS A 598 17.56 13.35 8.82
C HIS A 598 16.56 13.81 7.76
N ASP A 599 16.51 15.10 7.49
CA ASP A 599 15.87 15.62 6.28
C ASP A 599 16.94 15.76 5.19
N HIS A 600 16.62 15.40 3.95
CA HIS A 600 17.58 15.35 2.83
C HIS A 600 17.28 16.44 1.79
N HIS A 601 18.24 17.33 1.57
CA HIS A 601 18.25 18.25 0.43
C HIS A 601 19.04 17.63 -0.72
N ILE A 602 18.41 17.46 -1.88
CA ILE A 602 18.96 16.80 -3.07
C ILE A 602 18.97 17.81 -4.23
N GLU A 603 20.15 18.25 -4.63
CA GLU A 603 20.37 19.24 -5.70
C GLU A 603 21.04 18.57 -6.93
N PRO A 604 20.60 18.87 -8.16
CA PRO A 604 21.14 18.24 -9.37
C PRO A 604 22.53 18.77 -9.73
N GLU A 605 23.46 17.86 -9.98
CA GLU A 605 24.76 18.14 -10.61
C GLU A 605 24.72 17.90 -12.13
N GLY A 606 23.74 17.12 -12.61
CA GLY A 606 23.52 16.80 -14.02
C GLY A 606 22.50 17.69 -14.75
N ILE A 607 22.39 17.50 -16.06
CA ILE A 607 21.36 18.13 -16.92
C ILE A 607 20.01 17.45 -16.65
N TRP A 608 19.00 18.22 -16.21
CA TRP A 608 17.62 17.76 -16.02
C TRP A 608 16.67 18.25 -17.13
N ASN A 609 16.98 19.39 -17.74
CA ASN A 609 16.17 20.13 -18.72
C ASN A 609 16.30 19.53 -20.13
N VAL A 610 15.69 18.37 -20.37
CA VAL A 610 15.81 17.61 -21.64
C VAL A 610 14.49 17.39 -22.37
N ALA A 611 14.58 17.21 -23.70
CA ALA A 611 13.54 16.59 -24.52
C ALA A 611 14.05 15.29 -25.16
N ILE A 612 13.17 14.34 -25.43
CA ILE A 612 13.49 12.99 -25.92
C ILE A 612 12.94 12.73 -27.33
N ASP A 613 13.60 11.84 -28.08
CA ASP A 613 13.12 11.27 -29.33
C ASP A 613 12.70 9.81 -29.08
N THR A 614 11.39 9.61 -28.92
CA THR A 614 10.77 8.32 -28.62
C THR A 614 10.85 7.31 -29.78
N SER A 615 11.33 7.70 -30.96
CA SER A 615 11.64 6.77 -32.05
C SER A 615 13.02 6.11 -31.92
N GLN A 616 13.82 6.54 -30.95
CA GLN A 616 15.19 6.10 -30.72
C GLN A 616 15.38 5.67 -29.26
N ILE A 617 14.86 4.48 -28.93
CA ILE A 617 14.95 3.86 -27.61
C ILE A 617 15.68 2.52 -27.73
N LYS A 618 16.51 2.19 -26.75
CA LYS A 618 17.17 0.88 -26.62
C LYS A 618 17.17 0.47 -25.14
N MET A 619 16.62 -0.72 -24.84
CA MET A 619 16.77 -1.32 -23.51
C MET A 619 18.21 -1.82 -23.32
N VAL A 620 18.77 -1.57 -22.14
CA VAL A 620 20.05 -2.12 -21.68
C VAL A 620 19.83 -2.77 -20.32
N GLN A 621 20.30 -4.02 -20.20
CA GLN A 621 20.19 -4.81 -18.98
C GLN A 621 21.58 -5.36 -18.64
N ALA A 622 21.99 -5.16 -17.39
CA ALA A 622 23.20 -5.73 -16.81
C ALA A 622 22.97 -7.19 -16.38
N ASP A 623 23.90 -7.77 -15.61
CA ASP A 623 23.61 -9.07 -14.98
C ASP A 623 22.47 -8.91 -13.96
N VAL A 624 21.48 -9.79 -14.05
CA VAL A 624 20.33 -9.86 -13.13
C VAL A 624 20.41 -11.10 -12.24
N SER A 625 21.55 -11.81 -12.20
CA SER A 625 21.76 -12.97 -11.32
C SER A 625 21.85 -12.58 -9.85
N THR A 626 22.37 -11.37 -9.57
CA THR A 626 22.45 -10.75 -8.24
C THR A 626 21.93 -9.33 -8.31
N LEU A 627 21.07 -8.94 -7.37
CA LEU A 627 20.57 -7.58 -7.23
C LEU A 627 21.31 -6.86 -6.10
N SER A 628 21.39 -5.53 -6.20
CA SER A 628 21.83 -4.65 -5.12
C SER A 628 20.78 -4.60 -4.01
N ASN A 629 21.22 -4.29 -2.79
CA ASN A 629 20.38 -4.02 -1.62
C ASN A 629 20.96 -2.77 -0.93
N PRO A 630 20.24 -1.63 -0.88
CA PRO A 630 18.89 -1.41 -1.41
C PRO A 630 18.81 -1.53 -2.95
N ILE A 631 17.69 -2.01 -3.49
CA ILE A 631 17.51 -2.06 -4.95
C ILE A 631 16.98 -0.74 -5.52
N TRP A 632 16.35 0.09 -4.68
CA TRP A 632 15.84 1.42 -5.04
C TRP A 632 16.82 2.58 -4.78
N ASP A 633 18.12 2.28 -4.68
CA ASP A 633 19.18 3.29 -4.71
C ASP A 633 19.53 3.69 -6.16
N LEU A 634 20.08 4.89 -6.36
CA LEU A 634 20.25 5.49 -7.69
C LEU A 634 21.24 4.70 -8.56
N GLY A 635 20.72 4.05 -9.60
CA GLY A 635 21.51 3.20 -10.50
C GLY A 635 21.80 1.80 -9.96
N ALA A 636 21.21 1.41 -8.82
CA ALA A 636 21.23 0.05 -8.30
C ALA A 636 20.41 -0.96 -9.14
N PRO A 637 19.26 -0.60 -9.76
CA PRO A 637 18.55 -1.51 -10.67
C PRO A 637 19.40 -1.89 -11.90
N PRO A 638 19.50 -3.18 -12.26
CA PRO A 638 20.29 -3.67 -13.39
C PRO A 638 19.61 -3.45 -14.76
N VAL A 639 18.59 -2.59 -14.85
CA VAL A 639 17.83 -2.32 -16.07
C VAL A 639 17.72 -0.82 -16.30
N GLU A 640 17.96 -0.39 -17.53
CA GLU A 640 17.94 1.02 -17.94
C GLU A 640 17.52 1.15 -19.41
N LEU A 641 17.06 2.34 -19.79
CA LEU A 641 16.80 2.68 -21.19
C LEU A 641 17.82 3.72 -21.67
N ARG A 642 18.38 3.50 -22.85
CA ARG A 642 19.14 4.51 -23.59
C ARG A 642 18.21 5.15 -24.61
N VAL A 643 18.03 6.46 -24.52
CA VAL A 643 17.07 7.22 -25.32
C VAL A 643 17.79 8.40 -25.96
N ALA A 644 17.54 8.67 -27.24
CA ALA A 644 18.08 9.87 -27.86
C ALA A 644 17.42 11.11 -27.23
N ALA A 645 18.21 12.02 -26.68
CA ALA A 645 17.73 13.23 -26.01
C ALA A 645 18.52 14.46 -26.44
N VAL A 646 18.00 15.63 -26.08
CA VAL A 646 18.68 16.91 -26.28
C VAL A 646 18.34 17.87 -25.13
N GLU A 647 19.31 18.69 -24.72
CA GLU A 647 19.08 19.76 -23.76
C GLU A 647 18.21 20.87 -24.37
N ILE A 648 17.27 21.39 -23.57
CA ILE A 648 16.30 22.41 -23.96
C ILE A 648 16.23 23.56 -22.96
N ASP A 649 15.70 24.69 -23.41
CA ASP A 649 15.28 25.81 -22.57
C ASP A 649 13.99 25.41 -21.82
N TRP A 650 14.11 25.00 -20.56
CA TRP A 650 12.99 24.64 -19.68
C TRP A 650 12.96 25.61 -18.49
N PRO A 651 11.95 26.49 -18.38
CA PRO A 651 11.88 27.48 -17.30
C PRO A 651 11.45 26.84 -15.97
N LEU A 652 11.59 27.61 -14.90
CA LEU A 652 11.12 27.28 -13.56
C LEU A 652 9.85 28.06 -13.22
N GLU A 653 8.95 27.42 -12.48
CA GLU A 653 7.78 28.04 -11.88
C GLU A 653 7.59 27.47 -10.47
N TYR A 654 7.14 28.29 -9.51
CA TYR A 654 6.98 27.89 -8.09
C TYR A 654 8.21 27.21 -7.46
N ASP A 655 9.42 27.57 -7.91
CA ASP A 655 10.70 26.98 -7.45
C ASP A 655 10.86 25.48 -7.76
N THR A 656 10.30 25.01 -8.87
CA THR A 656 10.56 23.70 -9.50
C THR A 656 10.42 23.81 -11.02
N ALA A 657 10.50 22.69 -11.75
CA ALA A 657 10.31 22.68 -13.20
C ALA A 657 8.89 23.17 -13.58
N ALA A 658 8.80 24.14 -14.50
CA ALA A 658 7.51 24.57 -15.03
C ALA A 658 6.84 23.48 -15.90
N ASP A 659 5.59 23.70 -16.30
CA ASP A 659 4.88 22.86 -17.29
C ASP A 659 5.78 22.50 -18.49
N PRO A 660 5.78 21.23 -18.94
CA PRO A 660 6.58 20.81 -20.10
C PRO A 660 6.29 21.68 -21.34
N PRO A 661 7.32 22.32 -21.93
CA PRO A 661 7.12 23.31 -22.98
C PRO A 661 6.61 22.68 -24.27
N LEU A 662 5.42 23.10 -24.72
CA LEU A 662 4.75 22.64 -25.97
C LEU A 662 5.64 22.72 -27.23
N LYS A 663 6.61 23.65 -27.25
CA LYS A 663 7.58 23.83 -28.33
C LYS A 663 8.97 23.99 -27.71
N PRO A 664 9.63 22.89 -27.31
CA PRO A 664 10.90 22.96 -26.61
C PRO A 664 11.96 23.61 -27.50
N LYS A 665 12.62 24.64 -26.97
CA LYS A 665 13.70 25.35 -27.67
C LYS A 665 15.01 24.61 -27.36
N ILE A 666 15.55 23.93 -28.36
CA ILE A 666 16.82 23.21 -28.26
C ILE A 666 17.98 24.18 -27.95
N THR A 667 18.75 23.88 -26.91
CA THR A 667 19.95 24.62 -26.49
C THR A 667 21.23 23.80 -26.69
N GLY A 668 21.16 22.48 -26.48
CA GLY A 668 22.30 21.57 -26.58
C GLY A 668 22.47 20.85 -27.91
N ARG A 669 23.17 19.72 -27.87
CA ARG A 669 23.33 18.77 -29.00
C ARG A 669 22.69 17.42 -28.64
N PRO A 670 22.21 16.63 -29.61
CA PRO A 670 21.66 15.30 -29.34
C PRO A 670 22.69 14.37 -28.67
N PHE A 671 22.24 13.61 -27.66
CA PHE A 671 23.05 12.65 -26.90
C PHE A 671 22.24 11.41 -26.50
N SER A 672 22.92 10.35 -26.06
CA SER A 672 22.29 9.14 -25.48
C SER A 672 22.00 9.41 -24.00
N ALA A 673 20.75 9.76 -23.68
CA ALA A 673 20.33 9.88 -22.29
C ALA A 673 20.16 8.50 -21.67
N ARG A 674 20.64 8.36 -20.43
CA ARG A 674 20.39 7.21 -19.56
C ARG A 674 19.10 7.49 -18.79
N LEU A 675 18.13 6.60 -18.90
CA LEU A 675 16.93 6.59 -18.07
C LEU A 675 16.93 5.34 -17.18
N VAL A 676 16.63 5.51 -15.90
CA VAL A 676 16.61 4.47 -14.85
C VAL A 676 15.19 4.29 -14.30
N PRO A 677 14.88 3.15 -13.63
CA PRO A 677 13.56 2.92 -13.04
C PRO A 677 13.18 4.02 -12.06
N PHE A 678 11.95 4.51 -12.16
CA PHE A 678 11.46 5.69 -11.46
C PHE A 678 11.69 5.62 -9.94
N GLY A 679 11.38 4.48 -9.32
CA GLY A 679 11.58 4.27 -7.88
C GLY A 679 13.03 4.45 -7.39
N SER A 680 14.03 4.34 -8.28
CA SER A 680 15.45 4.57 -7.94
C SER A 680 15.91 6.03 -8.09
N ALA A 681 15.07 6.91 -8.66
CA ALA A 681 15.40 8.30 -8.94
C ALA A 681 14.70 9.23 -7.93
N LYS A 682 15.40 9.66 -6.88
CA LYS A 682 14.84 10.54 -5.83
C LYS A 682 14.70 12.01 -6.26
N ILE A 683 15.42 12.38 -7.33
CA ILE A 683 15.08 13.48 -8.22
C ILE A 683 14.86 12.87 -9.60
N HIS A 684 13.84 13.31 -10.33
CA HIS A 684 13.35 12.59 -11.49
C HIS A 684 12.72 13.51 -12.53
N MET A 685 12.90 13.16 -13.80
CA MET A 685 12.23 13.78 -14.93
C MET A 685 11.70 12.65 -15.82
N ALA A 686 10.45 12.26 -15.58
CA ALA A 686 9.82 11.10 -16.23
C ALA A 686 8.76 11.47 -17.27
N HIS A 687 8.26 12.71 -17.23
CA HIS A 687 7.23 13.23 -18.11
C HIS A 687 7.84 14.27 -19.07
N LEU A 688 8.50 13.79 -20.12
CA LEU A 688 9.44 14.58 -20.92
C LEU A 688 8.84 15.08 -22.25
N PRO A 689 9.15 16.31 -22.72
CA PRO A 689 8.80 16.77 -24.06
C PRO A 689 9.39 15.89 -25.17
N VAL A 690 8.62 15.68 -26.25
CA VAL A 690 9.05 14.86 -27.40
C VAL A 690 9.53 15.75 -28.56
N VAL A 691 10.64 15.37 -29.17
CA VAL A 691 11.26 16.00 -30.35
C VAL A 691 11.72 14.95 -31.35
N GLN A 692 11.91 15.32 -32.62
CA GLN A 692 12.60 14.47 -33.60
C GLN A 692 14.07 14.90 -33.70
N LEU A 693 14.99 13.96 -33.53
CA LEU A 693 16.43 14.20 -33.59
C LEU A 693 17.06 13.49 -34.79
N ALA A 694 18.29 13.89 -35.13
CA ALA A 694 19.14 13.06 -35.98
C ALA A 694 19.47 11.75 -35.27
N LYS A 695 19.93 10.73 -36.02
CA LYS A 695 20.26 9.43 -35.43
C LYS A 695 21.37 9.56 -34.37
N VAL A 696 21.08 9.15 -33.14
CA VAL A 696 22.03 9.08 -32.02
C VAL A 696 22.57 7.65 -31.90
N ASP A 697 23.82 7.53 -31.43
CA ASP A 697 24.37 6.24 -31.06
C ASP A 697 23.98 5.91 -29.61
N LEU A 698 23.17 4.86 -29.42
CA LEU A 698 22.69 4.38 -28.11
C LEU A 698 23.54 3.20 -27.59
N SER A 699 24.75 3.00 -28.11
CA SER A 699 25.68 1.97 -27.64
C SER A 699 26.54 2.41 -26.44
N SER A 700 26.62 3.72 -26.17
CA SER A 700 27.30 4.35 -25.02
C SER A 700 26.40 4.51 -23.81
#